data_AF-A0A1G4RQ19-F1
#
_entry.id   AF-A0A1G4RQ19-F1
#
_cell.length_a   1.000
_cell.length_b   1.000
_cell.length_c   1.000
_cell.angle_alpha   90.00
_cell.angle_beta   90.00
_cell.angle_gamma   90.00
#
_symmetry.space_group_name_H-M   'P 1'
#
loop_
_entity.id
_entity.type
_entity.pdbx_description
1 polymer ?
#
loop_
_entity_poly.entity_id
_entity_poly.type
_entity_poly.pdbx_seq_one_letter_code
_entity_poly.pdbx_strand_id
1 'polypeptide(L)'
;MNDISAVKKNRRLSRLAALLIFSAHGTIALAQAPVGSAPWDDSTTAAQLQAAIDQALIEKRIPGASVAIRQGDIRWTSNSGLADVANGVAPTADTYFGYRSITKSFVTTVILQLAEEGRIGLDDPVGDYVDGVPGGDVMTIRQLAQMRSGLFNYTSSAAFAEQFGVDPSKAWTARELLAFAFAEPLQFTPGASYEYSNSNTILLGEVITAATGNDWSDEVSRRLTGPLGLSSVINQGAGSMPTPNAVGYIDLDDGNGPESLAAFNATGAGASGALVGVIADAERWGKAVGSGELLSKRDFVERLKSFGSTKTDPQSPEYDSYGFGTGEISGYIGHTGNGLGFEALVMYDRANDRTITILINSSNPDDPDAPAHLFKEFLAILGWTPTGQIQVVADGANAVVGAGTVWTGLVSGPFGARAAVYAANGGSAVADGRVALAPMQDYVPAIFVGSGGRVELGLGGDITASPGGDGAFLRAETGIASLVLTDVNIVLTGDEVSGTGIDARDNSGAVLNRVNITGSALAGLHAGGEAPAAIGGVGVDINLTSGDGVWVEPNGTVDLVDSSIRLNGAGSGLRVTGGDGSAQLFGTRLTVETQAAGSVGILAWGDGAAVALNESAVTTHGAEAHAIVIGEGGQVDLSGTSVLASGEAAAAVAAISIEGASTSRTAYLSMSDSSLAAVSGTAVVAAGTDLRFIASNAQVIGAMTRSNDASISLALQNGSTWLLPAAGNAVNSQVDQLTNDNSTIAFAPPAGASPALFQSLTVEDYQGVNGTLLMNAAFAGTGVADRLVIDGGTATGQTSIIVQSHGTVAPTSGDGIGLIQTINGGQTDPDAFTLGRRVAGGAYEFGLYRGGASGADDWFLRSTQAGATGPGALPNLRPEVAVDTAIPAIASQYSMAMLGTYAERAAARAAQPDGHAGSGWARLFGETGSQGSSGGNPATQLNRFLSNGPSYSIDLAGFQAGYDVPVSEPGETVQNVIGFYVGAGEARGSVDAVYGGPAGKVSMNAYSLGAYWTHAREGGLYIDTVLQGTFFAEANASSVLGQKLSTDGFGLIASLETGYRFDLGGGWAIEPQAQLIYQRLSFEGGTDSFGSIDYDAASDILGRVGARISHAWMLESGTRLTGAARASLWHAFGDGTEVTFADLSGSNAASFDSGLGGTWVQLGLDTSMTISETVRLFASGDYDLRVDSEQGHAIGGRIGVSVSW
;
A
#
# COMPACT_ATOMS: atom_id res chain seq x y z
N MET A 1 7.78 -49.28 13.08
CA MET A 1 6.66 -48.45 13.55
C MET A 1 6.79 -47.10 12.89
N ASN A 2 5.67 -46.62 12.35
CA ASN A 2 5.40 -45.28 11.84
C ASN A 2 6.10 -44.97 10.51
N ASP A 3 5.41 -44.70 9.40
CA ASP A 3 4.30 -43.77 9.25
C ASP A 3 3.35 -44.19 8.11
N ILE A 4 2.04 -44.26 8.36
CA ILE A 4 0.97 -44.50 7.37
C ILE A 4 -0.07 -43.38 7.54
N SER A 5 -0.02 -42.38 6.68
CA SER A 5 -1.05 -41.34 6.56
C SER A 5 -1.36 -41.08 5.07
N ALA A 6 -2.08 -42.02 4.47
CA ALA A 6 -2.57 -41.91 3.10
C ALA A 6 -4.05 -42.30 2.99
N VAL A 7 -4.95 -41.61 3.70
CA VAL A 7 -6.38 -41.51 3.35
C VAL A 7 -6.94 -40.20 3.89
N LYS A 8 -7.13 -39.19 3.04
CA LYS A 8 -8.13 -38.09 3.14
C LYS A 8 -7.85 -37.00 2.10
N LYS A 9 -8.12 -37.28 0.82
CA LYS A 9 -8.36 -36.23 -0.20
C LYS A 9 -9.38 -36.76 -1.21
N ASN A 10 -10.66 -36.48 -0.96
CA ASN A 10 -11.71 -36.49 -1.97
C ASN A 10 -12.91 -35.67 -1.48
N ARG A 11 -12.80 -34.34 -1.58
CA ARG A 11 -13.93 -33.40 -1.56
C ARG A 11 -13.56 -32.15 -2.36
N ARG A 12 -13.57 -32.22 -3.70
CA ARG A 12 -13.63 -31.04 -4.58
C ARG A 12 -14.32 -31.38 -5.90
N LEU A 13 -15.64 -31.16 -5.93
CA LEU A 13 -16.41 -30.90 -7.15
C LEU A 13 -17.47 -29.87 -6.77
N SER A 14 -17.15 -28.58 -6.97
CA SER A 14 -18.07 -27.46 -7.22
C SER A 14 -17.39 -26.13 -6.86
N ARG A 15 -16.74 -25.51 -7.86
CA ARG A 15 -16.48 -24.07 -8.08
C ARG A 15 -15.34 -23.93 -9.10
N LEU A 16 -15.57 -24.50 -10.28
CA LEU A 16 -14.93 -24.04 -11.52
C LEU A 16 -15.88 -23.01 -12.14
N ALA A 17 -15.79 -21.79 -11.62
CA ALA A 17 -16.39 -20.58 -12.15
C ALA A 17 -15.61 -19.39 -11.55
N ALA A 18 -14.33 -19.29 -11.92
CA ALA A 18 -13.46 -18.11 -11.73
C ALA A 18 -12.04 -18.42 -12.21
N LEU A 19 -11.84 -18.57 -13.53
CA LEU A 19 -10.54 -18.28 -14.16
C LEU A 19 -10.74 -18.13 -15.67
N LEU A 20 -11.17 -16.94 -16.09
CA LEU A 20 -11.04 -16.37 -17.43
C LEU A 20 -11.69 -14.98 -17.36
N ILE A 21 -10.90 -13.98 -16.98
CA ILE A 21 -11.01 -12.54 -17.31
C ILE A 21 -9.80 -11.88 -16.61
N PHE A 22 -8.79 -11.50 -17.40
CA PHE A 22 -7.96 -10.28 -17.31
C PHE A 22 -6.69 -10.47 -18.13
N SER A 23 -6.82 -10.32 -19.45
CA SER A 23 -5.71 -10.02 -20.34
C SER A 23 -6.23 -9.13 -21.45
N ALA A 24 -6.31 -7.83 -21.17
CA ALA A 24 -6.33 -6.74 -22.13
C ALA A 24 -6.37 -5.41 -21.34
N HIS A 25 -5.21 -4.92 -20.89
CA HIS A 25 -5.10 -3.49 -20.61
C HIS A 25 -5.05 -2.80 -21.96
N GLY A 26 -6.21 -2.25 -22.35
CA GLY A 26 -6.32 -1.34 -23.48
C GLY A 26 -5.43 -0.13 -23.23
N THR A 27 -4.43 0.02 -24.08
CA THR A 27 -3.73 1.27 -24.34
C THR A 27 -4.76 2.38 -24.59
N ILE A 28 -4.80 3.36 -23.69
CA ILE A 28 -5.40 4.67 -23.94
C ILE A 28 -4.57 5.28 -25.07
N ALA A 29 -5.12 5.30 -26.28
CA ALA A 29 -4.61 6.12 -27.35
C ALA A 29 -4.85 7.58 -26.98
N LEU A 30 -3.84 8.21 -26.37
CA LEU A 30 -3.72 9.66 -26.37
C LEU A 30 -3.65 10.08 -27.84
N ALA A 31 -4.64 10.86 -28.27
CA ALA A 31 -4.61 11.51 -29.56
C ALA A 31 -3.36 12.38 -29.62
N GLN A 32 -2.31 11.89 -30.27
CA GLN A 32 -1.20 12.73 -30.69
C GLN A 32 -1.77 13.76 -31.66
N ALA A 33 -1.65 15.03 -31.29
CA ALA A 33 -1.75 16.12 -32.25
C ALA A 33 -0.83 15.80 -33.45
N PRO A 34 -1.21 16.16 -34.69
CA PRO A 34 -0.41 15.85 -35.86
C PRO A 34 1.00 16.40 -35.65
N VAL A 35 1.99 15.50 -35.67
CA VAL A 35 3.40 15.88 -35.76
C VAL A 35 3.51 16.74 -37.02
N GLY A 36 3.89 18.01 -36.86
CA GLY A 36 4.16 18.87 -38.00
C GLY A 36 5.17 18.18 -38.92
N SER A 37 4.90 18.19 -40.23
CA SER A 37 5.86 17.69 -41.23
C SER A 37 7.23 18.30 -40.99
N ALA A 38 8.28 17.48 -40.98
CA ALA A 38 9.63 18.01 -40.80
C ALA A 38 9.97 18.99 -41.94
N PRO A 39 10.83 20.01 -41.70
CA PRO A 39 11.17 21.00 -42.72
C PRO A 39 11.76 20.41 -44.02
N TRP A 40 12.30 19.19 -43.95
CA TRP A 40 12.86 18.43 -45.07
C TRP A 40 11.90 17.40 -45.69
N ASP A 41 10.66 17.30 -45.22
CA ASP A 41 9.62 16.50 -45.90
C ASP A 41 9.20 17.17 -47.22
N ASP A 42 9.53 18.46 -47.42
CA ASP A 42 9.57 19.08 -48.74
C ASP A 42 10.77 18.55 -49.54
N SER A 43 10.48 17.91 -50.67
CA SER A 43 11.48 17.42 -51.63
C SER A 43 12.51 18.47 -52.06
N THR A 44 12.17 19.76 -51.97
CA THR A 44 13.06 20.89 -52.30
C THR A 44 14.19 21.04 -51.28
N THR A 45 13.87 21.08 -49.98
CA THR A 45 14.85 21.25 -48.89
C THR A 45 15.81 20.05 -48.83
N ALA A 46 15.29 18.82 -48.97
CA ALA A 46 16.12 17.62 -49.00
C ALA A 46 17.12 17.62 -50.18
N ALA A 47 16.71 18.14 -51.35
CA ALA A 47 17.60 18.28 -52.51
C ALA A 47 18.67 19.37 -52.30
N GLN A 48 18.34 20.47 -51.61
CA GLN A 48 19.30 21.52 -51.27
C GLN A 48 20.36 21.02 -50.28
N LEU A 49 19.96 20.27 -49.25
CA LEU A 49 20.88 19.64 -48.29
C LEU A 49 21.83 18.66 -48.99
N GLN A 50 21.31 17.84 -49.91
CA GLN A 50 22.15 16.92 -50.69
C GLN A 50 23.13 17.67 -51.61
N ALA A 51 22.68 18.74 -52.27
CA ALA A 51 23.54 19.55 -53.14
C ALA A 51 24.70 20.20 -52.38
N ALA A 52 24.45 20.70 -51.16
CA ALA A 52 25.50 21.25 -50.29
C ALA A 52 26.54 20.18 -49.90
N ILE A 53 26.10 18.94 -49.60
CA ILE A 53 27.04 17.81 -49.38
C ILE A 53 27.87 17.56 -50.64
N ASP A 54 27.23 17.43 -51.81
CA ASP A 54 27.92 17.09 -53.06
C ASP A 54 28.93 18.19 -53.45
N GLN A 55 28.59 19.46 -53.23
CA GLN A 55 29.50 20.59 -53.41
C GLN A 55 30.66 20.54 -52.42
N ALA A 56 30.41 20.29 -51.14
CA ALA A 56 31.46 20.16 -50.14
C ALA A 56 32.42 19.02 -50.46
N LEU A 57 31.94 17.87 -50.95
CA LEU A 57 32.81 16.76 -51.37
C LEU A 57 33.77 17.17 -52.51
N ILE A 58 33.28 17.97 -53.46
CA ILE A 58 34.08 18.42 -54.61
C ILE A 58 35.05 19.53 -54.22
N GLU A 59 34.54 20.61 -53.62
CA GLU A 59 35.31 21.82 -53.31
C GLU A 59 36.37 21.56 -52.24
N LYS A 60 36.02 20.77 -51.24
CA LYS A 60 36.89 20.44 -50.11
C LYS A 60 37.64 19.12 -50.30
N ARG A 61 37.47 18.46 -51.46
CA ARG A 61 38.14 17.20 -51.84
C ARG A 61 37.95 16.07 -50.82
N ILE A 62 36.79 16.04 -50.19
CA ILE A 62 36.44 15.03 -49.18
C ILE A 62 36.11 13.72 -49.92
N PRO A 63 36.79 12.60 -49.63
CA PRO A 63 36.51 11.34 -50.31
C PRO A 63 35.09 10.85 -50.05
N GLY A 64 34.62 10.85 -48.81
CA GLY A 64 33.29 10.40 -48.42
C GLY A 64 32.76 11.00 -47.11
N ALA A 65 31.44 11.05 -47.01
CA ALA A 65 30.72 11.63 -45.89
C ALA A 65 29.47 10.81 -45.52
N SER A 66 29.18 10.76 -44.22
CA SER A 66 27.90 10.36 -43.66
C SER A 66 27.31 11.53 -42.90
N VAL A 67 26.06 11.88 -43.18
CA VAL A 67 25.37 13.05 -42.62
C VAL A 67 23.97 12.67 -42.15
N ALA A 68 23.54 13.22 -41.01
CA ALA A 68 22.22 12.98 -40.45
C ALA A 68 21.65 14.23 -39.77
N ILE A 69 20.34 14.41 -39.90
CA ILE A 69 19.55 15.40 -39.18
C ILE A 69 18.40 14.65 -38.52
N ARG A 70 18.27 14.78 -37.21
CA ARG A 70 17.20 14.17 -36.42
C ARG A 70 16.44 15.25 -35.69
N GLN A 71 15.12 15.26 -35.76
CA GLN A 71 14.26 16.12 -34.96
C GLN A 71 13.11 15.29 -34.38
N GLY A 72 13.09 15.12 -33.05
CA GLY A 72 12.22 14.12 -32.41
C GLY A 72 12.43 12.72 -33.03
N ASP A 73 11.34 12.11 -33.50
CA ASP A 73 11.36 10.80 -34.16
C ASP A 73 11.67 10.85 -35.66
N ILE A 74 11.72 12.04 -36.27
CA ILE A 74 11.93 12.20 -37.71
C ILE A 74 13.43 12.30 -37.98
N ARG A 75 13.91 11.59 -39.00
CA ARG A 75 15.33 11.50 -39.34
C ARG A 75 15.56 11.58 -40.84
N TRP A 76 16.46 12.45 -41.27
CA TRP A 76 17.03 12.52 -42.61
C TRP A 76 18.50 12.09 -42.58
N THR A 77 18.96 11.37 -43.60
CA THR A 77 20.35 10.91 -43.70
C THR A 77 20.86 10.93 -45.13
N SER A 78 22.14 11.20 -45.32
CA SER A 78 22.85 11.09 -46.59
C SER A 78 24.20 10.38 -46.38
N ASN A 79 24.56 9.50 -47.31
CA ASN A 79 25.87 8.87 -47.37
C ASN A 79 26.40 9.07 -48.80
N SER A 80 27.45 9.89 -48.95
CA SER A 80 27.96 10.33 -50.24
C SER A 80 29.47 10.06 -50.37
N GLY A 81 29.94 9.88 -51.60
CA GLY A 81 31.36 9.66 -51.90
C GLY A 81 31.84 8.23 -51.59
N LEU A 82 33.09 8.10 -51.16
CA LEU A 82 33.84 6.86 -50.96
C LEU A 82 34.41 6.79 -49.54
N ALA A 83 33.96 5.80 -48.77
CA ALA A 83 34.57 5.40 -47.51
C ALA A 83 35.96 4.77 -47.71
N ASP A 84 36.19 4.12 -48.86
CA ASP A 84 37.49 3.60 -49.27
C ASP A 84 37.74 3.90 -50.76
N VAL A 85 38.68 4.81 -51.03
CA VAL A 85 39.06 5.25 -52.37
C VAL A 85 39.74 4.13 -53.16
N ALA A 86 40.62 3.34 -52.53
CA ALA A 86 41.37 2.30 -53.20
C ALA A 86 40.46 1.16 -53.68
N ASN A 87 39.41 0.86 -52.92
CA ASN A 87 38.47 -0.21 -53.22
C ASN A 87 37.13 0.27 -53.82
N GLY A 88 36.93 1.59 -53.98
CA GLY A 88 35.71 2.16 -54.55
C GLY A 88 34.44 1.90 -53.72
N VAL A 89 34.58 1.85 -52.39
CA VAL A 89 33.48 1.53 -51.46
C VAL A 89 32.78 2.80 -50.99
N ALA A 90 31.47 2.89 -51.18
CA ALA A 90 30.66 4.00 -50.66
C ALA A 90 30.36 3.84 -49.15
N PRO A 91 30.23 4.93 -48.38
CA PRO A 91 29.79 4.86 -47.00
C PRO A 91 28.32 4.39 -46.90
N THR A 92 28.00 3.75 -45.78
CA THR A 92 26.66 3.32 -45.38
C THR A 92 26.32 3.86 -43.99
N ALA A 93 25.06 3.76 -43.58
CA ALA A 93 24.63 4.13 -42.22
C ALA A 93 25.35 3.35 -41.10
N ASP A 94 25.94 2.20 -41.43
CA ASP A 94 26.67 1.32 -40.51
C ASP A 94 28.20 1.45 -40.62
N THR A 95 28.69 2.40 -41.44
CA THR A 95 30.13 2.64 -41.61
C THR A 95 30.71 3.33 -40.37
N TYR A 96 31.78 2.77 -39.82
CA TYR A 96 32.51 3.34 -38.70
C TYR A 96 33.41 4.49 -39.17
N PHE A 97 33.36 5.61 -38.45
CA PHE A 97 34.24 6.76 -38.62
C PHE A 97 34.96 7.08 -37.30
N GLY A 98 36.12 7.76 -37.39
CA GLY A 98 36.76 8.36 -36.24
C GLY A 98 35.96 9.56 -35.71
N TYR A 99 35.50 9.51 -34.47
CA TYR A 99 34.78 10.63 -33.85
C TYR A 99 35.71 11.77 -33.42
N ARG A 100 37.00 11.48 -33.28
CA ARG A 100 38.03 12.45 -32.89
C ARG A 100 37.58 13.21 -31.64
N SER A 101 37.76 14.52 -31.61
CA SER A 101 37.51 15.36 -30.43
C SER A 101 36.11 15.31 -29.84
N ILE A 102 35.10 14.74 -30.51
CA ILE A 102 33.81 14.39 -29.87
C ILE A 102 34.05 13.50 -28.63
N THR A 103 35.10 12.66 -28.63
CA THR A 103 35.56 11.85 -27.49
C THR A 103 35.66 12.66 -26.20
N LYS A 104 36.08 13.93 -26.27
CA LYS A 104 36.26 14.78 -25.09
C LYS A 104 34.97 14.95 -24.31
N SER A 105 33.84 15.08 -25.01
CA SER A 105 32.53 15.22 -24.38
C SER A 105 32.11 13.97 -23.60
N PHE A 106 32.52 12.77 -24.02
CA PHE A 106 32.31 11.54 -23.24
C PHE A 106 33.15 11.56 -21.96
N VAL A 107 34.44 11.84 -22.09
CA VAL A 107 35.38 11.88 -20.96
C VAL A 107 34.95 12.92 -19.92
N THR A 108 34.57 14.12 -20.34
CA THR A 108 34.13 15.15 -19.39
C THR A 108 32.75 14.87 -18.79
N THR A 109 31.89 14.09 -19.45
CA THR A 109 30.63 13.61 -18.83
C THR A 109 30.92 12.64 -17.69
N VAL A 110 31.90 11.73 -17.87
CA VAL A 110 32.35 10.87 -16.76
C VAL A 110 32.92 11.69 -15.62
N ILE A 111 33.75 12.72 -15.89
CA ILE A 111 34.26 13.63 -14.84
C ILE A 111 33.12 14.27 -14.05
N LEU A 112 32.08 14.78 -14.71
CA LEU A 112 30.93 15.36 -14.01
C LEU A 112 30.19 14.33 -13.15
N GLN A 113 29.99 13.10 -13.64
CA GLN A 113 29.40 12.02 -12.84
C GLN A 113 30.27 11.61 -11.65
N LEU A 114 31.60 11.61 -11.79
CA LEU A 114 32.50 11.33 -10.66
C LEU A 114 32.47 12.45 -9.62
N ALA A 115 32.30 13.71 -10.06
CA ALA A 115 32.13 14.83 -9.15
C ALA A 115 30.79 14.79 -8.42
N GLU A 116 29.73 14.37 -9.12
CA GLU A 116 28.42 14.09 -8.53
C GLU A 116 28.50 13.01 -7.44
N GLU A 117 29.25 11.94 -7.71
CA GLU A 117 29.52 10.85 -6.77
C GLU A 117 30.44 11.23 -5.60
N GLY A 118 30.95 12.47 -5.58
CA GLY A 118 31.91 12.93 -4.56
C GLY A 118 33.26 12.21 -4.61
N ARG A 119 33.58 11.55 -5.74
CA ARG A 119 34.85 10.83 -5.94
C ARG A 119 35.97 11.74 -6.36
N ILE A 120 35.62 12.86 -6.96
CA ILE A 120 36.52 13.98 -7.26
C ILE A 120 35.81 15.30 -6.92
N GLY A 121 36.54 16.36 -6.64
CA GLY A 121 36.05 17.73 -6.70
C GLY A 121 36.44 18.39 -8.02
N LEU A 122 35.54 19.16 -8.63
CA LEU A 122 35.85 19.89 -9.86
C LEU A 122 36.95 20.94 -9.65
N ASP A 123 37.03 21.51 -8.46
CA ASP A 123 38.00 22.54 -8.09
C ASP A 123 39.23 21.98 -7.36
N ASP A 124 39.35 20.65 -7.28
CA ASP A 124 40.53 20.00 -6.72
C ASP A 124 41.74 20.22 -7.62
N PRO A 125 42.94 20.44 -7.04
CA PRO A 125 44.20 20.41 -7.78
C PRO A 125 44.39 19.05 -8.47
N VAL A 126 44.75 19.06 -9.75
CA VAL A 126 44.97 17.82 -10.51
C VAL A 126 46.11 16.97 -9.96
N GLY A 127 47.08 17.61 -9.28
CA GLY A 127 48.20 16.96 -8.60
C GLY A 127 47.78 16.02 -7.46
N ASP A 128 46.56 16.15 -6.94
CA ASP A 128 46.02 15.21 -5.94
C ASP A 128 45.68 13.84 -6.55
N TYR A 129 45.54 13.78 -7.88
CA TYR A 129 45.16 12.57 -8.63
C TYR A 129 46.30 12.01 -9.49
N VAL A 130 47.11 12.89 -10.09
CA VAL A 130 48.19 12.51 -11.02
C VAL A 130 49.48 13.22 -10.64
N ASP A 131 50.49 12.45 -10.25
CA ASP A 131 51.80 12.97 -9.87
C ASP A 131 52.59 13.55 -11.06
N GLY A 132 53.38 14.59 -10.79
CA GLY A 132 54.35 15.14 -11.76
C GLY A 132 53.77 16.09 -12.81
N VAL A 133 52.51 16.50 -12.66
CA VAL A 133 51.86 17.50 -13.54
C VAL A 133 52.45 18.90 -13.29
N PRO A 134 52.94 19.61 -14.33
CA PRO A 134 53.36 21.01 -14.19
C PRO A 134 52.21 21.91 -13.72
N GLY A 135 52.41 22.60 -12.59
CA GLY A 135 51.36 23.41 -11.95
C GLY A 135 50.21 22.59 -11.35
N GLY A 136 50.41 21.29 -11.11
CA GLY A 136 49.38 20.39 -10.60
C GLY A 136 48.83 20.74 -9.22
N ASP A 137 49.56 21.53 -8.43
CA ASP A 137 49.15 22.05 -7.12
C ASP A 137 48.15 23.22 -7.21
N VAL A 138 47.99 23.83 -8.38
CA VAL A 138 47.10 24.98 -8.61
C VAL A 138 46.12 24.78 -9.78
N MET A 139 46.45 23.92 -10.73
CA MET A 139 45.61 23.61 -11.89
C MET A 139 44.47 22.68 -11.48
N THR A 140 43.22 23.06 -11.74
CA THR A 140 42.07 22.27 -11.31
C THR A 140 41.51 21.37 -12.41
N ILE A 141 40.77 20.33 -12.00
CA ILE A 141 40.03 19.44 -12.91
C ILE A 141 39.06 20.23 -13.80
N ARG A 142 38.38 21.24 -13.23
CA ARG A 142 37.48 22.16 -13.95
C ARG A 142 38.20 22.90 -15.07
N GLN A 143 39.38 23.43 -14.78
CA GLN A 143 40.17 24.18 -15.77
C GLN A 143 40.65 23.28 -16.92
N LEU A 144 41.00 22.03 -16.64
CA LEU A 144 41.32 21.04 -17.68
C LEU A 144 40.12 20.80 -18.60
N ALA A 145 38.94 20.52 -18.04
CA ALA A 145 37.75 20.23 -18.82
C ALA A 145 37.24 21.42 -19.65
N GLN A 146 37.62 22.64 -19.26
CA GLN A 146 37.23 23.90 -19.90
C GLN A 146 38.26 24.44 -20.90
N MET A 147 39.39 23.75 -21.11
CA MET A 147 40.52 24.24 -21.92
C MET A 147 41.16 25.55 -21.38
N ARG A 148 41.27 25.65 -20.05
CA ARG A 148 41.82 26.81 -19.33
C ARG A 148 43.00 26.46 -18.43
N SER A 149 43.65 25.33 -18.67
CA SER A 149 44.76 24.85 -17.86
C SER A 149 46.10 25.56 -18.12
N GLY A 150 46.31 26.05 -19.35
CA GLY A 150 47.62 26.49 -19.82
C GLY A 150 48.58 25.33 -20.15
N LEU A 151 48.12 24.08 -20.11
CA LEU A 151 48.95 22.91 -20.41
C LEU A 151 49.27 22.82 -21.91
N PHE A 152 50.55 22.72 -22.25
CA PHE A 152 51.01 22.65 -23.64
C PHE A 152 50.33 21.50 -24.40
N ASN A 153 49.89 21.76 -25.62
CA ASN A 153 49.24 20.74 -26.45
C ASN A 153 50.29 19.80 -27.06
N TYR A 154 50.31 18.52 -26.67
CA TYR A 154 51.34 17.56 -27.13
C TYR A 154 51.38 17.42 -28.66
N THR A 155 50.24 17.61 -29.34
CA THR A 155 50.17 17.55 -30.82
C THR A 155 50.92 18.70 -31.49
N SER A 156 51.22 19.77 -30.77
CA SER A 156 52.05 20.90 -31.22
C SER A 156 53.54 20.71 -30.91
N SER A 157 53.93 19.60 -30.27
CA SER A 157 55.33 19.31 -29.95
C SER A 157 56.09 18.85 -31.18
N ALA A 158 57.23 19.51 -31.48
CA ALA A 158 58.13 19.08 -32.55
C ALA A 158 58.65 17.64 -32.34
N ALA A 159 58.90 17.25 -31.08
CA ALA A 159 59.38 15.92 -30.75
C ALA A 159 58.31 14.83 -30.97
N PHE A 160 57.04 15.17 -30.72
CA PHE A 160 55.92 14.29 -31.07
C PHE A 160 55.79 14.17 -32.59
N ALA A 161 55.79 15.30 -33.31
CA ALA A 161 55.67 15.32 -34.78
C ALA A 161 56.80 14.54 -35.47
N GLU A 162 58.04 14.64 -35.00
CA GLU A 162 59.19 13.89 -35.53
C GLU A 162 59.02 12.38 -35.30
N GLN A 163 58.73 11.96 -34.06
CA GLN A 163 58.55 10.54 -33.75
C GLN A 163 57.34 9.94 -34.48
N PHE A 164 56.26 10.72 -34.59
CA PHE A 164 55.05 10.34 -35.30
C PHE A 164 55.28 10.22 -36.81
N GLY A 165 56.03 11.14 -37.42
CA GLY A 165 56.36 11.09 -38.85
C GLY A 165 57.29 9.94 -39.24
N VAL A 166 58.12 9.44 -38.31
CA VAL A 166 58.99 8.28 -38.54
C VAL A 166 58.21 6.97 -38.52
N ASP A 167 57.27 6.80 -37.59
CA ASP A 167 56.44 5.60 -37.47
C ASP A 167 55.00 5.95 -37.05
N PRO A 168 54.09 6.22 -38.00
CA PRO A 168 52.70 6.54 -37.70
C PRO A 168 51.91 5.35 -37.13
N SER A 169 52.48 4.13 -37.18
CA SER A 169 51.87 2.90 -36.65
C SER A 169 52.20 2.64 -35.18
N LYS A 170 53.14 3.42 -34.61
CA LYS A 170 53.55 3.34 -33.21
C LYS A 170 52.34 3.49 -32.28
N ALA A 171 52.20 2.57 -31.32
CA ALA A 171 51.25 2.71 -30.22
C ALA A 171 51.79 3.67 -29.14
N TRP A 172 50.91 4.49 -28.59
CA TRP A 172 51.23 5.51 -27.59
C TRP A 172 50.48 5.25 -26.29
N THR A 173 51.15 5.41 -25.16
CA THR A 173 50.51 5.46 -23.84
C THR A 173 50.17 6.90 -23.47
N ALA A 174 49.16 7.11 -22.62
CA ALA A 174 48.80 8.44 -22.11
C ALA A 174 50.00 9.14 -21.44
N ARG A 175 50.83 8.39 -20.70
CA ARG A 175 52.06 8.90 -20.10
C ARG A 175 53.08 9.40 -21.13
N GLU A 176 53.25 8.70 -22.26
CA GLU A 176 54.14 9.16 -23.33
C GLU A 176 53.61 10.42 -24.01
N LEU A 177 52.29 10.51 -24.23
CA LEU A 177 51.66 11.72 -24.78
C LEU A 177 51.81 12.92 -23.82
N LEU A 178 51.53 12.71 -22.53
CA LEU A 178 51.68 13.75 -21.50
C LEU A 178 53.14 14.16 -21.29
N ALA A 179 54.10 13.26 -21.49
CA ALA A 179 55.53 13.60 -21.37
C ALA A 179 55.97 14.69 -22.35
N PHE A 180 55.40 14.73 -23.56
CA PHE A 180 55.67 15.83 -24.50
C PHE A 180 55.07 17.16 -24.03
N ALA A 181 53.89 17.13 -23.41
CA ALA A 181 53.27 18.32 -22.82
C ALA A 181 54.03 18.81 -21.59
N PHE A 182 54.48 17.88 -20.73
CA PHE A 182 55.14 18.20 -19.46
C PHE A 182 56.60 18.66 -19.62
N ALA A 183 57.20 18.42 -20.79
CA ALA A 183 58.53 18.93 -21.13
C ALA A 183 58.53 20.43 -21.47
N GLU A 184 57.36 21.01 -21.74
CA GLU A 184 57.18 22.43 -22.08
C GLU A 184 56.60 23.22 -20.90
N PRO A 185 56.87 24.53 -20.79
CA PRO A 185 56.26 25.37 -19.76
C PRO A 185 54.75 25.55 -20.01
N LEU A 186 54.00 25.85 -18.94
CA LEU A 186 52.61 26.30 -19.06
C LEU A 186 52.55 27.57 -19.92
N GLN A 187 51.62 27.60 -20.88
CA GLN A 187 51.42 28.72 -21.80
C GLN A 187 50.88 29.97 -21.09
N PHE A 188 50.12 29.75 -20.02
CA PHE A 188 49.60 30.79 -19.13
C PHE A 188 49.25 30.18 -17.76
N THR A 189 49.02 31.04 -16.77
CA THR A 189 48.56 30.63 -15.45
C THR A 189 47.19 29.94 -15.53
N PRO A 190 46.97 28.77 -14.89
CA PRO A 190 45.67 28.09 -14.93
C PRO A 190 44.49 29.03 -14.59
N GLY A 191 43.46 29.00 -15.43
CA GLY A 191 42.27 29.86 -15.36
C GLY A 191 42.38 31.23 -16.06
N ALA A 192 43.58 31.67 -16.45
CA ALA A 192 43.79 33.04 -16.95
C ALA A 192 43.37 33.26 -18.42
N SER A 193 43.38 32.21 -19.25
CA SER A 193 43.03 32.28 -20.67
C SER A 193 42.39 30.98 -21.14
N TYR A 194 41.88 30.98 -22.37
CA TYR A 194 41.47 29.79 -23.10
C TYR A 194 42.51 29.45 -24.17
N GLU A 195 42.90 28.18 -24.25
CA GLU A 195 43.69 27.58 -25.33
C GLU A 195 43.35 26.10 -25.46
N TYR A 196 42.99 25.68 -26.67
CA TYR A 196 42.58 24.32 -26.96
C TYR A 196 43.77 23.36 -26.89
N SER A 197 43.72 22.43 -25.94
CA SER A 197 44.82 21.48 -25.71
C SER A 197 44.31 20.06 -25.54
N ASN A 198 44.78 19.16 -26.42
CA ASN A 198 44.45 17.74 -26.33
C ASN A 198 45.00 17.10 -25.05
N SER A 199 46.13 17.63 -24.55
CA SER A 199 46.77 17.20 -23.30
C SER A 199 45.82 17.26 -22.11
N ASN A 200 44.89 18.22 -22.11
CA ASN A 200 43.92 18.38 -21.02
C ASN A 200 43.05 17.14 -20.85
N THR A 201 42.51 16.63 -21.95
CA THR A 201 41.62 15.47 -21.89
C THR A 201 42.38 14.16 -21.71
N ILE A 202 43.62 14.06 -22.22
CA ILE A 202 44.51 12.93 -21.88
C ILE A 202 44.72 12.88 -20.36
N LEU A 203 45.00 14.02 -19.74
CA LEU A 203 45.18 14.11 -18.29
C LEU A 203 43.88 13.81 -17.52
N LEU A 204 42.71 14.27 -18.01
CA LEU A 204 41.42 13.89 -17.42
C LEU A 204 41.16 12.38 -17.50
N GLY A 205 41.63 11.70 -18.55
CA GLY A 205 41.59 10.24 -18.63
C GLY A 205 42.39 9.56 -17.52
N GLU A 206 43.57 10.10 -17.19
CA GLU A 206 44.38 9.63 -16.05
C GLU A 206 43.70 9.95 -14.71
N VAL A 207 43.02 11.10 -14.58
CA VAL A 207 42.21 11.43 -13.39
C VAL A 207 41.06 10.43 -13.20
N ILE A 208 40.34 10.08 -14.27
CA ILE A 208 39.31 9.02 -14.22
C ILE A 208 39.94 7.70 -13.76
N THR A 209 41.10 7.35 -14.31
CA THR A 209 41.80 6.11 -13.96
C THR A 209 42.22 6.10 -12.49
N ALA A 210 42.76 7.20 -11.98
CA ALA A 210 43.14 7.35 -10.59
C ALA A 210 41.93 7.29 -9.63
N ALA A 211 40.84 8.01 -9.97
CA ALA A 211 39.64 8.06 -9.15
C ALA A 211 38.87 6.73 -9.15
N THR A 212 38.95 5.96 -10.25
CA THR A 212 38.12 4.78 -10.47
C THR A 212 38.81 3.43 -10.36
N GLY A 213 40.10 3.36 -10.62
CA GLY A 213 40.84 2.12 -10.81
C GLY A 213 40.60 1.43 -12.16
N ASN A 214 39.77 2.00 -13.03
CA ASN A 214 39.42 1.48 -14.36
C ASN A 214 39.93 2.44 -15.45
N ASP A 215 40.18 1.93 -16.66
CA ASP A 215 40.53 2.80 -17.80
C ASP A 215 39.39 3.76 -18.15
N TRP A 216 39.72 4.98 -18.59
CA TRP A 216 38.71 5.98 -18.95
C TRP A 216 37.70 5.47 -19.98
N SER A 217 38.13 4.62 -20.91
CA SER A 217 37.25 4.09 -21.96
C SER A 217 36.29 3.03 -21.44
N ASP A 218 36.69 2.25 -20.44
CA ASP A 218 35.80 1.32 -19.74
C ASP A 218 34.73 2.08 -18.97
N GLU A 219 35.08 3.19 -18.33
CA GLU A 219 34.12 4.03 -17.61
C GLU A 219 33.17 4.75 -18.57
N VAL A 220 33.64 5.19 -19.75
CA VAL A 220 32.77 5.69 -20.82
C VAL A 220 31.78 4.60 -21.27
N SER A 221 32.24 3.36 -21.46
CA SER A 221 31.34 2.27 -21.85
C SER A 221 30.32 1.92 -20.76
N ARG A 222 30.77 1.79 -19.52
CA ARG A 222 29.94 1.40 -18.38
C ARG A 222 28.89 2.44 -18.01
N ARG A 223 29.28 3.72 -18.08
CA ARG A 223 28.46 4.83 -17.56
C ARG A 223 27.64 5.53 -18.64
N LEU A 224 28.12 5.53 -19.88
CA LEU A 224 27.52 6.35 -20.94
C LEU A 224 26.99 5.48 -22.09
N THR A 225 27.87 4.76 -22.80
CA THR A 225 27.44 4.08 -24.03
C THR A 225 26.54 2.87 -23.76
N GLY A 226 26.76 2.13 -22.66
CA GLY A 226 25.90 1.03 -22.23
C GLY A 226 24.47 1.47 -21.90
N PRO A 227 24.28 2.40 -20.94
CA PRO A 227 22.95 2.91 -20.58
C PRO A 227 22.18 3.57 -21.74
N LEU A 228 22.88 4.27 -22.64
CA LEU A 228 22.28 4.90 -23.83
C LEU A 228 22.12 3.95 -25.03
N GLY A 229 22.61 2.71 -24.93
CA GLY A 229 22.56 1.74 -26.03
C GLY A 229 23.40 2.11 -27.25
N LEU A 230 24.49 2.88 -27.08
CA LEU A 230 25.39 3.33 -28.14
C LEU A 230 26.42 2.23 -28.49
N SER A 231 25.92 1.10 -28.97
CA SER A 231 26.68 -0.14 -29.12
C SER A 231 27.84 -0.08 -30.12
N SER A 232 27.84 0.88 -31.06
CA SER A 232 28.95 1.07 -32.01
C SER A 232 30.10 1.91 -31.44
N VAL A 233 29.87 2.64 -30.34
CA VAL A 233 30.87 3.57 -29.81
C VAL A 233 31.90 2.81 -28.98
N ILE A 234 33.11 2.66 -29.54
CA ILE A 234 34.21 1.95 -28.91
C ILE A 234 35.52 2.74 -29.00
N ASN A 235 36.44 2.47 -28.08
CA ASN A 235 37.82 2.93 -28.18
C ASN A 235 38.58 2.06 -29.19
N GLN A 236 39.07 2.66 -30.28
CA GLN A 236 39.82 1.92 -31.31
C GLN A 236 41.15 1.35 -30.76
N GLY A 237 41.78 2.04 -29.81
CA GLY A 237 43.06 1.64 -29.25
C GLY A 237 44.14 1.42 -30.31
N ALA A 238 44.99 0.41 -30.11
CA ALA A 238 46.04 0.01 -31.07
C ALA A 238 45.53 -0.99 -32.13
N GLY A 239 44.22 -1.30 -32.13
CA GLY A 239 43.60 -2.23 -33.05
C GLY A 239 43.11 -1.58 -34.34
N SER A 240 42.62 -2.41 -35.27
CA SER A 240 41.92 -1.95 -36.46
C SER A 240 40.50 -1.49 -36.12
N MET A 241 40.02 -0.43 -36.77
CA MET A 241 38.63 0.01 -36.69
C MET A 241 37.66 -1.11 -37.15
N PRO A 242 36.50 -1.32 -36.49
CA PRO A 242 35.53 -2.33 -36.90
C PRO A 242 35.03 -2.17 -38.34
N THR A 243 34.71 -3.26 -39.03
CA THR A 243 34.18 -3.23 -40.40
C THR A 243 32.64 -3.25 -40.43
N PRO A 244 31.97 -2.54 -41.36
CA PRO A 244 32.56 -1.69 -42.40
C PRO A 244 33.12 -0.38 -41.79
N ASN A 245 34.35 0.02 -42.17
CA ASN A 245 34.96 1.28 -41.75
C ASN A 245 35.26 2.16 -42.95
N ALA A 246 35.35 3.46 -42.69
CA ALA A 246 36.00 4.38 -43.60
C ALA A 246 37.52 4.35 -43.39
N VAL A 247 38.26 4.43 -44.49
CA VAL A 247 39.70 4.73 -44.49
C VAL A 247 39.85 6.23 -44.32
N GLY A 248 40.66 6.67 -43.36
CA GLY A 248 40.96 8.08 -43.18
C GLY A 248 42.01 8.58 -44.17
N TYR A 249 41.83 9.79 -44.70
CA TYR A 249 42.73 10.40 -45.67
C TYR A 249 43.22 11.77 -45.24
N ILE A 250 44.44 12.15 -45.64
CA ILE A 250 44.94 13.51 -45.57
C ILE A 250 45.11 14.07 -46.98
N ASP A 251 44.67 15.31 -47.19
CA ASP A 251 44.93 16.04 -48.43
C ASP A 251 45.99 17.11 -48.14
N LEU A 252 47.10 17.09 -48.87
CA LEU A 252 48.24 17.99 -48.69
C LEU A 252 48.27 19.11 -49.75
N ASP A 253 47.26 19.20 -50.60
CA ASP A 253 47.16 20.15 -51.73
C ASP A 253 48.35 20.15 -52.69
N ASP A 254 49.03 19.02 -52.82
CA ASP A 254 50.24 18.87 -53.64
C ASP A 254 49.95 18.32 -55.07
N GLY A 255 48.68 18.09 -55.38
CA GLY A 255 48.21 17.53 -56.65
C GLY A 255 48.30 16.01 -56.79
N ASN A 256 48.73 15.29 -55.75
CA ASN A 256 48.85 13.81 -55.77
C ASN A 256 47.57 13.07 -55.33
N GLY A 257 46.54 13.81 -54.90
CA GLY A 257 45.29 13.25 -54.38
C GLY A 257 45.40 12.85 -52.89
N PRO A 258 44.31 12.37 -52.28
CA PRO A 258 44.27 12.07 -50.84
C PRO A 258 45.19 10.91 -50.48
N GLU A 259 46.09 11.13 -49.52
CA GLU A 259 46.99 10.10 -48.98
C GLU A 259 46.28 9.29 -47.89
N SER A 260 46.40 7.96 -47.94
CA SER A 260 45.77 7.08 -46.95
C SER A 260 46.53 7.11 -45.62
N LEU A 261 45.78 7.33 -44.54
CA LEU A 261 46.26 7.24 -43.16
C LEU A 261 45.85 5.92 -42.49
N ALA A 262 45.62 4.85 -43.26
CA ALA A 262 45.25 3.54 -42.72
C ALA A 262 46.29 2.96 -41.75
N ALA A 263 47.56 3.37 -41.87
CA ALA A 263 48.65 2.95 -40.97
C ALA A 263 48.67 3.71 -39.63
N PHE A 264 47.83 4.73 -39.45
CA PHE A 264 47.78 5.53 -38.22
C PHE A 264 47.24 4.74 -37.03
N ASN A 265 47.96 4.78 -35.92
CA ASN A 265 47.54 4.18 -34.67
C ASN A 265 46.70 5.15 -33.81
N ALA A 266 45.43 4.82 -33.57
CA ALA A 266 44.49 5.70 -32.86
C ALA A 266 44.85 5.97 -31.40
N THR A 267 45.73 5.16 -30.78
CA THR A 267 46.27 5.45 -29.43
C THR A 267 47.00 6.79 -29.36
N GLY A 268 47.52 7.30 -30.48
CA GLY A 268 48.13 8.64 -30.57
C GLY A 268 47.16 9.79 -30.28
N ALA A 269 45.84 9.53 -30.25
CA ALA A 269 44.80 10.50 -29.86
C ALA A 269 44.23 10.25 -28.44
N GLY A 270 44.33 9.03 -27.91
CA GLY A 270 43.88 8.64 -26.55
C GLY A 270 42.49 9.16 -26.14
N ALA A 271 42.34 9.53 -24.86
CA ALA A 271 41.13 10.14 -24.30
C ALA A 271 40.73 11.47 -24.96
N SER A 272 41.59 12.05 -25.82
CA SER A 272 41.28 13.28 -26.55
C SER A 272 40.61 13.03 -27.91
N GLY A 273 40.64 11.79 -28.45
CA GLY A 273 40.10 11.54 -29.78
C GLY A 273 40.09 10.11 -30.35
N ALA A 274 40.21 9.07 -29.52
CA ALA A 274 40.32 7.68 -29.98
C ALA A 274 38.99 6.91 -30.15
N LEU A 275 37.83 7.51 -29.81
CA LEU A 275 36.54 6.85 -30.04
C LEU A 275 36.17 6.82 -31.52
N VAL A 276 35.54 5.72 -31.91
CA VAL A 276 34.99 5.47 -33.25
C VAL A 276 33.55 5.00 -33.12
N GLY A 277 32.73 5.17 -34.15
CA GLY A 277 31.36 4.66 -34.16
C GLY A 277 30.61 5.01 -35.44
N VAL A 278 29.33 4.66 -35.48
CA VAL A 278 28.44 4.93 -36.62
C VAL A 278 27.57 6.15 -36.36
N ILE A 279 27.13 6.81 -37.44
CA ILE A 279 26.41 8.10 -37.37
C ILE A 279 25.17 8.08 -36.45
N ALA A 280 24.45 6.96 -36.39
CA ALA A 280 23.25 6.83 -35.56
C ALA A 280 23.54 6.98 -34.05
N ASP A 281 24.69 6.48 -33.58
CA ASP A 281 25.06 6.60 -32.17
C ASP A 281 25.67 7.96 -31.85
N ALA A 282 26.37 8.59 -32.82
CA ALA A 282 26.78 9.99 -32.70
C ALA A 282 25.57 10.92 -32.55
N GLU A 283 24.51 10.73 -33.35
CA GLU A 283 23.25 11.50 -33.21
C GLU A 283 22.65 11.40 -31.80
N ARG A 284 22.53 10.18 -31.29
CA ARG A 284 21.99 9.94 -29.95
C ARG A 284 22.87 10.56 -28.86
N TRP A 285 24.19 10.45 -29.01
CA TRP A 285 25.13 11.10 -28.11
C TRP A 285 24.97 12.63 -28.13
N GLY A 286 24.81 13.22 -29.31
CA GLY A 286 24.53 14.66 -29.47
C GLY A 286 23.34 15.13 -28.66
N LYS A 287 22.22 14.40 -28.75
CA LYS A 287 21.05 14.65 -27.90
C LYS A 287 21.39 14.49 -26.43
N ALA A 288 21.97 13.37 -26.01
CA ALA A 288 22.24 13.09 -24.61
C ALA A 288 23.17 14.14 -23.96
N VAL A 289 24.24 14.55 -24.66
CA VAL A 289 25.20 15.55 -24.15
C VAL A 289 24.60 16.96 -24.12
N GLY A 290 23.79 17.31 -25.12
CA GLY A 290 23.18 18.62 -25.27
C GLY A 290 21.89 18.81 -24.46
N SER A 291 21.21 17.73 -24.07
CA SER A 291 20.00 17.75 -23.23
C SER A 291 20.29 17.49 -21.74
N GLY A 292 21.43 16.89 -21.42
CA GLY A 292 21.81 16.53 -20.05
C GLY A 292 21.24 15.20 -19.57
N GLU A 293 20.77 14.32 -20.47
CA GLU A 293 20.07 13.05 -20.16
C GLU A 293 20.80 12.12 -19.15
N LEU A 294 22.13 12.25 -19.02
CA LEU A 294 22.97 11.43 -18.12
C LEU A 294 23.56 12.18 -16.92
N LEU A 295 23.11 13.40 -16.66
CA LEU A 295 23.61 14.24 -15.56
C LEU A 295 22.46 14.70 -14.67
N SER A 296 22.75 14.94 -13.38
CA SER A 296 21.82 15.69 -12.54
C SER A 296 21.56 17.08 -13.12
N LYS A 297 20.40 17.68 -12.81
CA LYS A 297 20.09 19.07 -13.21
C LYS A 297 21.22 20.03 -12.77
N ARG A 298 21.78 19.83 -11.57
CA ARG A 298 22.89 20.63 -11.03
C ARG A 298 24.14 20.52 -11.90
N ASP A 299 24.60 19.30 -12.19
CA ASP A 299 25.88 19.09 -12.89
C ASP A 299 25.78 19.40 -14.38
N PHE A 300 24.58 19.25 -14.95
CA PHE A 300 24.30 19.76 -16.27
C PHE A 300 24.32 21.30 -16.31
N VAL A 301 23.77 21.98 -15.29
CA VAL A 301 23.92 23.44 -15.15
C VAL A 301 25.39 23.84 -14.99
N GLU A 302 26.22 23.06 -14.29
CA GLU A 302 27.68 23.31 -14.21
C GLU A 302 28.37 23.22 -15.59
N ARG A 303 28.03 22.22 -16.42
CA ARG A 303 28.49 22.16 -17.82
C ARG A 303 28.08 23.42 -18.57
N LEU A 304 26.87 23.89 -18.36
CA LEU A 304 26.30 25.00 -19.10
C LEU A 304 26.85 26.37 -18.68
N LYS A 305 27.13 26.57 -17.38
CA LYS A 305 27.77 27.79 -16.87
C LYS A 305 29.21 27.96 -17.35
N SER A 306 29.85 26.88 -17.78
CA SER A 306 31.27 26.88 -18.11
C SER A 306 31.63 27.48 -19.48
N PHE A 307 30.63 27.74 -20.32
CA PHE A 307 30.83 28.30 -21.65
C PHE A 307 31.45 29.69 -21.58
N GLY A 308 32.56 29.87 -22.29
CA GLY A 308 33.25 31.14 -22.41
C GLY A 308 33.88 31.30 -23.79
N SER A 309 34.28 32.53 -24.11
CA SER A 309 34.80 32.86 -25.45
C SER A 309 36.08 32.11 -25.79
N THR A 310 36.17 31.66 -27.03
CA THR A 310 37.33 30.99 -27.64
C THR A 310 38.27 31.94 -28.38
N LYS A 311 37.89 33.22 -28.55
CA LYS A 311 38.55 34.18 -29.45
C LYS A 311 40.03 34.47 -29.16
N THR A 312 40.50 34.15 -27.97
CA THR A 312 41.90 34.35 -27.58
C THR A 312 42.83 33.30 -28.17
N ASP A 313 42.29 32.22 -28.72
CA ASP A 313 43.05 31.13 -29.33
C ASP A 313 42.76 31.04 -30.85
N PRO A 314 43.69 31.47 -31.71
CA PRO A 314 43.53 31.39 -33.17
C PRO A 314 43.63 29.95 -33.71
N GLN A 315 44.03 28.97 -32.88
CA GLN A 315 44.09 27.56 -33.24
C GLN A 315 42.89 26.76 -32.70
N SER A 316 41.94 27.42 -32.03
CA SER A 316 40.72 26.79 -31.56
C SER A 316 39.92 26.24 -32.73
N PRO A 317 39.27 25.08 -32.58
CA PRO A 317 38.25 24.66 -33.52
C PRO A 317 37.11 25.68 -33.58
N GLU A 318 36.38 25.67 -34.69
CA GLU A 318 35.29 26.61 -34.98
C GLU A 318 34.15 26.50 -33.93
N TYR A 319 34.18 27.40 -32.95
CA TYR A 319 33.19 27.54 -31.89
C TYR A 319 32.93 29.01 -31.56
N ASP A 320 31.69 29.34 -31.23
CA ASP A 320 31.33 30.64 -30.65
C ASP A 320 31.80 30.72 -29.19
N SER A 321 31.67 29.61 -28.47
CA SER A 321 32.08 29.45 -27.07
C SER A 321 32.46 28.00 -26.76
N TYR A 322 33.30 27.78 -25.74
CA TYR A 322 33.68 26.45 -25.26
C TYR A 322 33.49 26.32 -23.76
N GLY A 323 32.89 25.20 -23.36
CA GLY A 323 32.55 24.86 -21.99
C GLY A 323 33.20 23.55 -21.54
N PHE A 324 32.50 22.77 -20.72
CA PHE A 324 33.02 21.60 -20.03
C PHE A 324 33.05 20.38 -20.97
N GLY A 325 34.05 20.34 -21.84
CA GLY A 325 34.23 19.34 -22.91
C GLY A 325 33.17 19.38 -24.00
N THR A 326 32.52 20.54 -24.19
CA THR A 326 31.50 20.79 -25.21
C THR A 326 31.70 22.18 -25.80
N GLY A 327 31.49 22.34 -27.10
CA GLY A 327 31.47 23.64 -27.76
C GLY A 327 30.06 24.05 -28.19
N GLU A 328 29.90 25.33 -28.49
CA GLU A 328 28.67 25.92 -28.99
C GLU A 328 28.89 26.50 -30.38
N ILE A 329 27.98 26.19 -31.32
CA ILE A 329 27.91 26.83 -32.64
C ILE A 329 26.46 27.24 -32.90
N SER A 330 26.21 28.54 -33.04
CA SER A 330 24.88 29.07 -33.39
C SER A 330 23.76 28.62 -32.43
N GLY A 331 24.08 28.50 -31.13
CA GLY A 331 23.16 28.04 -30.08
C GLY A 331 23.04 26.51 -29.95
N TYR A 332 23.64 25.73 -30.86
CA TYR A 332 23.68 24.28 -30.74
C TYR A 332 24.85 23.86 -29.85
N ILE A 333 24.60 22.90 -28.96
CA ILE A 333 25.59 22.37 -28.02
C ILE A 333 26.04 21.00 -28.49
N GLY A 334 27.35 20.78 -28.51
CA GLY A 334 27.91 19.49 -28.89
C GLY A 334 29.42 19.56 -28.98
N HIS A 335 29.99 18.98 -30.03
CA HIS A 335 31.43 19.01 -30.24
C HIS A 335 31.80 18.72 -31.71
N THR A 336 32.83 19.40 -32.23
CA THR A 336 33.52 19.09 -33.48
C THR A 336 34.63 18.05 -33.24
N GLY A 337 34.85 17.16 -34.19
CA GLY A 337 35.97 16.23 -34.20
C GLY A 337 36.94 16.64 -35.28
N ASN A 338 38.21 16.86 -34.95
CA ASN A 338 39.24 17.10 -35.95
C ASN A 338 40.49 16.30 -35.56
N GLY A 339 41.04 15.52 -36.50
CA GLY A 339 42.30 14.83 -36.34
C GLY A 339 42.60 13.86 -37.48
N LEU A 340 43.88 13.74 -37.84
CA LEU A 340 44.45 12.93 -38.94
C LEU A 340 43.49 11.89 -39.54
N GLY A 341 42.99 12.17 -40.75
CA GLY A 341 42.18 11.24 -41.52
C GLY A 341 40.67 11.34 -41.32
N PHE A 342 40.19 12.06 -40.29
CA PHE A 342 38.76 12.22 -40.03
C PHE A 342 38.43 13.59 -39.46
N GLU A 343 37.31 14.15 -39.92
CA GLU A 343 36.65 15.26 -39.26
C GLU A 343 35.19 14.89 -38.99
N ALA A 344 34.63 15.42 -37.92
CA ALA A 344 33.30 15.10 -37.45
C ALA A 344 32.63 16.33 -36.82
N LEU A 345 31.32 16.29 -36.70
CA LEU A 345 30.54 17.25 -35.93
C LEU A 345 29.30 16.56 -35.43
N VAL A 346 28.96 16.80 -34.16
CA VAL A 346 27.66 16.50 -33.59
C VAL A 346 27.20 17.71 -32.78
N MET A 347 26.02 18.22 -33.09
CA MET A 347 25.48 19.44 -32.51
C MET A 347 23.99 19.27 -32.23
N TYR A 348 23.54 19.63 -31.03
CA TYR A 348 22.15 19.51 -30.59
C TYR A 348 21.55 20.86 -30.23
N ASP A 349 20.36 21.12 -30.78
CA ASP A 349 19.51 22.26 -30.47
C ASP A 349 18.37 21.80 -29.57
N ARG A 350 18.43 22.30 -28.34
CA ARG A 350 17.45 22.03 -27.29
C ARG A 350 16.08 22.64 -27.58
N ALA A 351 16.06 23.79 -28.25
CA ALA A 351 14.85 24.54 -28.53
C ALA A 351 13.93 23.77 -29.49
N ASN A 352 14.54 23.05 -30.44
CA ASN A 352 13.82 22.34 -31.49
C ASN A 352 13.92 20.81 -31.38
N ASP A 353 14.55 20.26 -30.33
CA ASP A 353 14.93 18.85 -30.18
C ASP A 353 15.62 18.28 -31.44
N ARG A 354 16.58 19.04 -31.99
CA ARG A 354 17.23 18.72 -33.28
C ARG A 354 18.71 18.41 -33.11
N THR A 355 19.14 17.25 -33.61
CA THR A 355 20.57 16.90 -33.72
C THR A 355 21.02 16.93 -35.18
N ILE A 356 22.14 17.58 -35.48
CA ILE A 356 22.82 17.49 -36.77
C ILE A 356 24.18 16.82 -36.56
N THR A 357 24.46 15.80 -37.35
CA THR A 357 25.70 15.01 -37.29
C THR A 357 26.32 14.91 -38.68
N ILE A 358 27.61 15.21 -38.80
CA ILE A 358 28.38 15.16 -40.05
C ILE A 358 29.68 14.40 -39.74
N LEU A 359 29.94 13.30 -40.44
CA LEU A 359 31.16 12.49 -40.31
C LEU A 359 31.84 12.40 -41.68
N ILE A 360 33.11 12.77 -41.77
CA ILE A 360 33.88 12.72 -43.02
C ILE A 360 35.22 12.00 -42.83
N ASN A 361 35.71 11.36 -43.88
CA ASN A 361 36.95 10.58 -43.86
C ASN A 361 38.15 11.33 -44.48
N SER A 362 38.22 12.64 -44.26
CA SER A 362 39.38 13.46 -44.61
C SER A 362 39.75 14.39 -43.46
N SER A 363 41.02 14.75 -43.39
CA SER A 363 41.50 15.94 -42.69
C SER A 363 42.26 16.84 -43.68
N ASN A 364 41.89 18.11 -43.78
CA ASN A 364 42.54 19.08 -44.68
C ASN A 364 43.19 20.22 -43.87
N PRO A 365 44.53 20.38 -43.89
CA PRO A 365 45.21 21.46 -43.18
C PRO A 365 44.81 22.89 -43.62
N ASP A 366 44.34 23.07 -44.86
CA ASP A 366 43.96 24.37 -45.42
C ASP A 366 42.49 24.76 -45.14
N ASP A 367 41.66 23.80 -44.74
CA ASP A 367 40.26 24.00 -44.32
C ASP A 367 39.95 23.13 -43.09
N PRO A 368 40.57 23.43 -41.94
CA PRO A 368 40.26 22.72 -40.71
C PRO A 368 38.81 23.01 -40.32
N ASP A 369 38.07 21.97 -39.90
CA ASP A 369 36.66 22.02 -39.48
C ASP A 369 35.63 22.14 -40.61
N ALA A 370 35.88 21.45 -41.72
CA ALA A 370 34.95 21.35 -42.84
C ALA A 370 33.51 20.95 -42.43
N PRO A 371 33.28 20.03 -41.46
CA PRO A 371 31.94 19.75 -40.93
C PRO A 371 31.24 20.94 -40.28
N ALA A 372 31.97 21.84 -39.61
CA ALA A 372 31.39 23.03 -38.98
C ALA A 372 30.94 24.06 -40.02
N HIS A 373 31.73 24.23 -41.09
CA HIS A 373 31.36 25.06 -42.23
C HIS A 373 30.09 24.53 -42.93
N LEU A 374 30.04 23.22 -43.19
CA LEU A 374 28.86 22.57 -43.80
C LEU A 374 27.63 22.63 -42.87
N PHE A 375 27.83 22.50 -41.56
CA PHE A 375 26.76 22.67 -40.56
C PHE A 375 26.14 24.08 -40.62
N LYS A 376 26.95 25.14 -40.74
CA LYS A 376 26.42 26.52 -40.88
C LYS A 376 25.64 26.72 -42.17
N GLU A 377 26.05 26.09 -43.27
CA GLU A 377 25.31 26.09 -44.53
C GLU A 377 23.97 25.32 -44.41
N PHE A 378 23.97 24.18 -43.73
CA PHE A 378 22.77 23.41 -43.43
C PHE A 378 21.76 24.21 -42.63
N LEU A 379 22.22 24.96 -41.63
CA LEU A 379 21.37 25.86 -40.87
C LEU A 379 20.67 26.85 -41.82
N ALA A 380 21.42 27.51 -42.71
CA ALA A 380 20.82 28.44 -43.68
C ALA A 380 19.78 27.77 -44.59
N ILE A 381 20.02 26.53 -45.05
CA ILE A 381 19.07 25.76 -45.88
C ILE A 381 17.81 25.36 -45.09
N LEU A 382 17.96 24.97 -43.83
CA LEU A 382 16.86 24.58 -42.94
C LEU A 382 15.99 25.77 -42.48
N GLY A 383 16.20 26.95 -43.07
CA GLY A 383 15.51 28.17 -42.67
C GLY A 383 15.89 28.64 -41.27
N TRP A 384 17.01 28.13 -40.72
CA TRP A 384 17.62 28.78 -39.57
C TRP A 384 18.06 30.15 -40.06
N THR A 385 17.27 31.13 -39.69
CA THR A 385 17.71 32.50 -39.63
C THR A 385 18.39 32.67 -38.28
N PRO A 386 19.25 33.69 -38.09
CA PRO A 386 19.58 34.19 -36.76
C PRO A 386 18.32 34.76 -36.07
N THR A 387 17.20 34.03 -36.06
CA THR A 387 15.98 34.33 -35.33
C THR A 387 16.14 33.85 -33.91
N GLY A 388 16.82 34.71 -33.20
CA GLY A 388 16.72 34.96 -31.78
C GLY A 388 17.48 36.25 -31.54
N GLN A 389 17.17 37.26 -32.34
CA GLN A 389 17.59 38.61 -32.00
C GLN A 389 16.83 38.95 -30.71
N ILE A 390 17.52 38.95 -29.57
CA ILE A 390 17.02 39.61 -28.38
C ILE A 390 16.84 41.07 -28.78
N GLN A 391 15.59 41.50 -29.00
CA GLN A 391 15.28 42.91 -28.98
C GLN A 391 15.20 43.32 -27.52
N VAL A 392 16.31 43.81 -26.99
CA VAL A 392 16.27 44.56 -25.72
C VAL A 392 16.04 46.01 -26.09
N VAL A 393 14.92 46.58 -25.66
CA VAL A 393 14.67 48.02 -25.78
C VAL A 393 15.49 48.71 -24.69
N ALA A 394 16.60 49.35 -25.08
CA ALA A 394 17.42 50.17 -24.19
C ALA A 394 17.31 51.64 -24.62
N ASP A 395 16.87 52.53 -23.72
CA ASP A 395 16.84 53.98 -23.93
C ASP A 395 16.17 54.46 -25.24
N GLY A 396 15.10 53.80 -25.68
CA GLY A 396 14.41 54.14 -26.93
C GLY A 396 15.18 53.78 -28.20
N ALA A 397 16.27 53.01 -28.10
CA ALA A 397 17.00 52.42 -29.21
C ALA A 397 16.91 50.89 -29.16
N ASN A 398 16.59 50.29 -30.30
CA ASN A 398 16.56 48.83 -30.46
C ASN A 398 18.01 48.30 -30.46
N ALA A 399 18.38 47.54 -29.44
CA ALA A 399 19.62 46.74 -29.48
C ALA A 399 19.28 45.29 -29.85
N VAL A 400 20.10 44.72 -30.73
CA VAL A 400 19.97 43.36 -31.27
C VAL A 400 21.07 42.50 -30.67
N VAL A 401 20.72 41.44 -29.93
CA VAL A 401 21.67 40.46 -29.39
C VAL A 401 21.38 39.10 -30.00
N GLY A 402 22.37 38.34 -30.46
CA GLY A 402 22.12 37.06 -31.14
C GLY A 402 21.65 35.95 -30.19
N ALA A 403 20.92 34.96 -30.73
CA ALA A 403 20.56 33.73 -30.01
C ALA A 403 21.81 33.03 -29.46
N GLY A 404 21.71 32.47 -28.25
CA GLY A 404 22.85 31.83 -27.55
C GLY A 404 23.76 32.81 -26.79
N THR A 405 23.57 34.12 -26.93
CA THR A 405 24.39 35.10 -26.21
C THR A 405 23.92 35.28 -24.77
N VAL A 406 24.81 35.10 -23.79
CA VAL A 406 24.59 35.49 -22.40
C VAL A 406 24.51 37.02 -22.32
N TRP A 407 23.30 37.56 -22.13
CA TRP A 407 23.09 38.99 -21.97
C TRP A 407 23.26 39.39 -20.50
N THR A 408 24.31 40.17 -20.19
CA THR A 408 24.66 40.61 -18.82
C THR A 408 24.52 42.12 -18.63
N GLY A 409 23.79 42.81 -19.51
CA GLY A 409 23.58 44.25 -19.41
C GLY A 409 22.69 44.62 -18.22
N LEU A 410 22.59 45.90 -17.90
CA LEU A 410 21.50 46.42 -17.07
C LEU A 410 20.87 47.55 -17.88
N VAL A 411 19.59 47.43 -18.23
CA VAL A 411 18.86 48.50 -18.91
C VAL A 411 18.26 49.42 -17.85
N SER A 412 18.58 50.72 -17.89
CA SER A 412 17.92 51.73 -17.05
C SER A 412 16.59 52.16 -17.68
N GLY A 413 15.48 52.02 -16.95
CA GLY A 413 14.21 52.62 -17.32
C GLY A 413 14.16 54.13 -17.01
N PRO A 414 13.16 54.88 -17.52
CA PRO A 414 12.97 56.32 -17.26
C PRO A 414 12.74 56.69 -15.79
N PHE A 415 12.62 55.71 -14.89
CA PHE A 415 12.46 55.85 -13.44
C PHE A 415 13.66 55.32 -12.62
N GLY A 416 14.78 54.97 -13.26
CA GLY A 416 15.99 54.51 -12.57
C GLY A 416 16.02 53.01 -12.19
N ALA A 417 14.96 52.24 -12.47
CA ALA A 417 14.96 50.79 -12.31
C ALA A 417 15.89 50.13 -13.34
N ARG A 418 16.68 49.14 -12.90
CA ARG A 418 17.60 48.36 -13.74
C ARG A 418 17.06 46.93 -13.80
N ALA A 419 17.02 46.30 -14.98
CA ALA A 419 16.63 44.90 -15.15
C ALA A 419 17.32 44.28 -16.36
N ALA A 420 17.25 42.95 -16.48
CA ALA A 420 17.84 42.25 -17.61
C ALA A 420 16.99 42.32 -18.87
N VAL A 421 15.72 41.97 -18.69
CA VAL A 421 14.68 42.14 -19.69
C VAL A 421 13.72 43.20 -19.14
N TYR A 422 13.56 44.30 -19.88
CA TYR A 422 12.72 45.41 -19.48
C TYR A 422 11.65 45.69 -20.53
N ALA A 423 10.37 45.56 -20.16
CA ALA A 423 9.25 46.06 -20.96
C ALA A 423 8.75 47.38 -20.37
N ALA A 424 8.96 48.48 -21.11
CA ALA A 424 8.42 49.79 -20.76
C ALA A 424 6.88 49.80 -20.77
N ASN A 425 6.27 50.86 -20.23
CA ASN A 425 4.81 51.00 -20.22
C ASN A 425 4.23 50.89 -21.65
N GLY A 426 3.30 49.96 -21.87
CA GLY A 426 2.70 49.66 -23.18
C GLY A 426 3.61 48.93 -24.18
N GLY A 427 4.84 48.56 -23.80
CA GLY A 427 5.82 47.88 -24.64
C GLY A 427 5.74 46.36 -24.57
N SER A 428 6.19 45.67 -25.61
CA SER A 428 6.29 44.21 -25.64
C SER A 428 7.74 43.79 -25.84
N ALA A 429 8.21 42.81 -25.08
CA ALA A 429 9.48 42.13 -25.33
C ALA A 429 9.23 40.62 -25.50
N VAL A 430 9.84 40.04 -26.52
CA VAL A 430 9.87 38.59 -26.73
C VAL A 430 11.34 38.21 -26.74
N ALA A 431 11.73 37.25 -25.92
CA ALA A 431 13.10 36.76 -25.89
C ALA A 431 13.12 35.23 -25.91
N ASP A 432 13.84 34.71 -26.90
CA ASP A 432 14.05 33.29 -27.13
C ASP A 432 15.54 32.98 -26.86
N GLY A 433 15.83 32.23 -25.79
CA GLY A 433 17.21 31.86 -25.39
C GLY A 433 17.54 32.07 -23.90
N ARG A 434 18.84 31.96 -23.54
CA ARG A 434 19.33 32.12 -22.16
C ARG A 434 19.44 33.57 -21.71
N VAL A 435 18.87 33.88 -20.55
CA VAL A 435 18.91 35.22 -19.93
C VAL A 435 19.61 35.11 -18.58
N ALA A 436 20.95 35.26 -18.56
CA ALA A 436 21.72 35.20 -17.32
C ALA A 436 22.19 36.59 -16.88
N LEU A 437 21.72 37.07 -15.72
CA LEU A 437 22.29 38.27 -15.10
C LEU A 437 23.69 37.97 -14.55
N ALA A 438 24.63 38.90 -14.73
CA ALA A 438 25.89 38.86 -14.01
C ALA A 438 25.64 39.15 -12.50
N PRO A 439 26.29 38.42 -11.58
CA PRO A 439 26.12 38.58 -10.14
C PRO A 439 26.80 39.86 -9.66
N MET A 440 26.18 41.03 -9.83
CA MET A 440 26.86 42.29 -9.47
C MET A 440 26.03 43.41 -8.83
N GLN A 441 24.71 43.29 -8.58
CA GLN A 441 23.96 44.35 -7.87
C GLN A 441 22.83 43.79 -6.99
N ASP A 442 22.81 44.20 -5.71
CA ASP A 442 21.74 43.87 -4.75
C ASP A 442 20.40 44.45 -5.25
N TYR A 443 19.31 43.67 -5.15
CA TYR A 443 17.91 44.08 -5.43
C TYR A 443 17.53 44.46 -6.87
N VAL A 444 18.11 43.83 -7.89
CA VAL A 444 17.73 44.04 -9.30
C VAL A 444 16.96 42.83 -9.85
N PRO A 445 15.73 42.98 -10.37
CA PRO A 445 15.00 41.87 -10.96
C PRO A 445 15.59 41.47 -12.33
N ALA A 446 15.60 40.16 -12.65
CA ALA A 446 16.05 39.72 -13.98
C ALA A 446 15.07 40.15 -15.08
N ILE A 447 13.78 40.11 -14.79
CA ILE A 447 12.73 40.61 -15.67
C ILE A 447 11.94 41.69 -14.95
N PHE A 448 11.73 42.83 -15.60
CA PHE A 448 10.80 43.85 -15.15
C PHE A 448 9.74 44.14 -16.21
N VAL A 449 8.46 44.01 -15.83
CA VAL A 449 7.33 44.34 -16.70
C VAL A 449 6.55 45.53 -16.12
N GLY A 450 6.59 46.66 -16.84
CA GLY A 450 5.88 47.87 -16.46
C GLY A 450 4.41 47.91 -16.91
N SER A 451 3.79 49.07 -16.68
CA SER A 451 2.36 49.36 -16.88
C SER A 451 1.86 49.07 -18.31
N GLY A 452 0.99 48.07 -18.50
CA GLY A 452 0.50 47.68 -19.83
C GLY A 452 1.54 46.99 -20.73
N GLY A 453 2.70 46.61 -20.16
CA GLY A 453 3.76 45.90 -20.87
C GLY A 453 3.56 44.39 -20.92
N ARG A 454 4.21 43.72 -21.88
CA ARG A 454 4.19 42.26 -22.01
C ARG A 454 5.60 41.70 -22.21
N VAL A 455 5.94 40.65 -21.48
CA VAL A 455 7.14 39.84 -21.72
C VAL A 455 6.73 38.40 -22.02
N GLU A 456 7.30 37.82 -23.08
CA GLU A 456 7.14 36.41 -23.40
C GLU A 456 8.52 35.78 -23.58
N LEU A 457 8.80 34.70 -22.84
CA LEU A 457 10.04 33.94 -22.92
C LEU A 457 9.74 32.46 -23.22
N GLY A 458 10.47 31.91 -24.20
CA GLY A 458 10.42 30.51 -24.59
C GLY A 458 11.82 29.92 -24.87
N LEU A 459 11.89 28.58 -24.93
CA LEU A 459 13.03 27.78 -25.43
C LEU A 459 14.24 27.61 -24.48
N GLY A 460 14.03 27.09 -23.27
CA GLY A 460 15.11 26.52 -22.45
C GLY A 460 16.05 27.55 -21.81
N GLY A 461 15.58 28.79 -21.64
CA GLY A 461 16.33 29.85 -20.99
C GLY A 461 16.46 29.62 -19.48
N ASP A 462 17.69 29.63 -18.97
CA ASP A 462 17.94 29.77 -17.53
C ASP A 462 17.92 31.27 -17.20
N ILE A 463 17.04 31.67 -16.27
CA ILE A 463 17.05 32.97 -15.58
C ILE A 463 17.83 32.78 -14.30
N THR A 464 18.96 33.48 -14.17
CA THR A 464 19.68 33.55 -12.89
C THR A 464 19.44 34.91 -12.27
N ALA A 465 18.78 34.97 -11.12
CA ALA A 465 18.61 36.21 -10.36
C ALA A 465 19.84 36.47 -9.49
N SER A 466 20.21 37.74 -9.32
CA SER A 466 21.28 38.13 -8.39
C SER A 466 20.88 37.89 -6.93
N PRO A 467 21.84 37.76 -6.01
CA PRO A 467 21.55 37.75 -4.58
C PRO A 467 20.65 38.93 -4.16
N GLY A 468 19.52 38.59 -3.53
CA GLY A 468 18.50 39.53 -3.07
C GLY A 468 17.65 40.22 -4.14
N GLY A 469 17.76 39.83 -5.42
CA GLY A 469 16.88 40.29 -6.49
C GLY A 469 15.79 39.27 -6.86
N ASP A 470 14.68 39.74 -7.43
CA ASP A 470 13.62 38.86 -7.94
C ASP A 470 14.02 38.19 -9.27
N GLY A 471 13.56 36.96 -9.52
CA GLY A 471 13.68 36.31 -10.83
C GLY A 471 12.90 37.08 -11.89
N ALA A 472 11.61 37.32 -11.64
CA ALA A 472 10.78 38.21 -12.43
C ALA A 472 9.92 39.09 -11.51
N PHE A 473 9.87 40.39 -11.81
CA PHE A 473 9.06 41.36 -11.09
C PHE A 473 8.09 42.05 -12.07
N LEU A 474 6.80 41.94 -11.81
CA LEU A 474 5.75 42.58 -12.58
C LEU A 474 5.00 43.56 -11.69
N ARG A 475 4.90 44.82 -12.14
CA ARG A 475 4.09 45.82 -11.44
C ARG A 475 3.51 46.83 -12.42
N ALA A 476 2.20 47.06 -12.35
CA ALA A 476 1.52 48.03 -13.20
C ALA A 476 0.67 49.02 -12.39
N GLU A 477 1.01 50.31 -12.49
CA GLU A 477 0.20 51.39 -11.90
C GLU A 477 -1.09 51.64 -12.72
N THR A 478 -1.07 51.39 -14.04
CA THR A 478 -2.18 51.55 -15.00
C THR A 478 -2.16 50.48 -16.13
N GLY A 479 -3.28 49.81 -16.44
CA GLY A 479 -3.29 48.72 -17.43
C GLY A 479 -2.66 47.41 -16.90
N ILE A 480 -2.58 46.36 -17.73
CA ILE A 480 -2.16 45.01 -17.28
C ILE A 480 -0.70 44.72 -17.67
N ALA A 481 0.18 44.45 -16.70
CA ALA A 481 1.49 43.85 -16.95
C ALA A 481 1.35 42.33 -17.16
N SER A 482 1.91 41.77 -18.24
CA SER A 482 1.76 40.34 -18.55
C SER A 482 3.10 39.65 -18.76
N LEU A 483 3.31 38.50 -18.10
CA LEU A 483 4.45 37.61 -18.32
C LEU A 483 3.97 36.25 -18.82
N VAL A 484 4.63 35.71 -19.84
CA VAL A 484 4.45 34.33 -20.29
C VAL A 484 5.80 33.64 -20.28
N LEU A 485 5.93 32.53 -19.54
CA LEU A 485 7.14 31.71 -19.50
C LEU A 485 6.84 30.29 -19.97
N THR A 486 7.65 29.76 -20.88
CA THR A 486 7.57 28.36 -21.33
C THR A 486 8.95 27.70 -21.35
N ASP A 487 9.11 26.56 -20.66
CA ASP A 487 10.37 25.81 -20.54
C ASP A 487 11.52 26.64 -19.94
N VAL A 488 11.27 27.27 -18.80
CA VAL A 488 12.19 28.22 -18.15
C VAL A 488 12.66 27.68 -16.80
N ASN A 489 13.95 27.81 -16.51
CA ASN A 489 14.48 27.58 -15.16
C ASN A 489 14.84 28.92 -14.52
N ILE A 490 14.30 29.21 -13.34
CA ILE A 490 14.65 30.34 -12.50
C ILE A 490 15.55 29.82 -11.39
N VAL A 491 16.77 30.33 -11.33
CA VAL A 491 17.75 30.05 -10.28
C VAL A 491 17.95 31.32 -9.48
N LEU A 492 17.50 31.30 -8.23
CA LEU A 492 17.66 32.35 -7.25
C LEU A 492 18.98 32.11 -6.53
N THR A 493 19.98 32.95 -6.78
CA THR A 493 21.32 32.78 -6.21
C THR A 493 21.44 33.54 -4.89
N GLY A 494 22.20 32.99 -3.94
CA GLY A 494 22.45 33.61 -2.63
C GLY A 494 21.99 32.78 -1.44
N ASP A 495 22.59 33.07 -0.29
CA ASP A 495 22.28 32.42 1.00
C ASP A 495 21.23 33.22 1.80
N GLU A 496 20.88 34.42 1.34
CA GLU A 496 19.86 35.26 1.96
C GLU A 496 18.45 34.94 1.43
N VAL A 497 17.47 34.95 2.34
CA VAL A 497 16.04 34.86 2.01
C VAL A 497 15.56 36.23 1.55
N SER A 498 15.93 36.61 0.33
CA SER A 498 15.59 37.91 -0.27
C SER A 498 15.23 37.73 -1.75
N GLY A 499 14.23 38.48 -2.21
CA GLY A 499 13.67 38.34 -3.56
C GLY A 499 12.65 37.20 -3.73
N THR A 500 11.99 37.16 -4.88
CA THR A 500 10.91 36.23 -5.24
C THR A 500 11.21 35.61 -6.59
N GLY A 501 10.85 34.34 -6.82
CA GLY A 501 10.95 33.72 -8.14
C GLY A 501 10.17 34.50 -9.20
N ILE A 502 8.87 34.69 -8.97
CA ILE A 502 7.99 35.56 -9.75
C ILE A 502 7.11 36.38 -8.81
N ASP A 503 7.26 37.69 -8.82
CA ASP A 503 6.44 38.64 -8.05
C ASP A 503 5.46 39.36 -8.98
N ALA A 504 4.17 39.03 -8.87
CA ALA A 504 3.07 39.68 -9.58
C ALA A 504 2.31 40.63 -8.64
N ARG A 505 2.53 41.93 -8.80
CA ARG A 505 1.83 42.98 -8.03
C ARG A 505 0.96 43.86 -8.90
N ASP A 506 -0.15 44.35 -8.33
CA ASP A 506 -0.99 45.43 -8.84
C ASP A 506 -1.27 45.40 -10.36
N ASN A 507 -2.45 44.94 -10.79
CA ASN A 507 -2.83 44.84 -12.20
C ASN A 507 -1.81 44.05 -13.05
N SER A 508 -1.38 42.89 -12.57
CA SER A 508 -0.42 42.04 -13.29
C SER A 508 -0.88 40.60 -13.41
N GLY A 509 -0.34 39.91 -14.42
CA GLY A 509 -0.68 38.53 -14.74
C GLY A 509 0.54 37.75 -15.21
N ALA A 510 0.70 36.51 -14.75
CA ALA A 510 1.71 35.58 -15.26
C ALA A 510 1.08 34.25 -15.71
N VAL A 511 1.54 33.73 -16.85
CA VAL A 511 1.19 32.39 -17.36
C VAL A 511 2.45 31.56 -17.48
N LEU A 512 2.49 30.44 -16.76
CA LEU A 512 3.68 29.60 -16.60
C LEU A 512 3.45 28.21 -17.19
N ASN A 513 4.31 27.76 -18.08
CA ASN A 513 4.25 26.42 -18.66
C ASN A 513 5.62 25.73 -18.51
N ARG A 514 5.71 24.67 -17.71
CA ARG A 514 6.97 23.95 -17.44
C ARG A 514 8.07 24.88 -16.93
N VAL A 515 7.84 25.47 -15.76
CA VAL A 515 8.76 26.42 -15.13
C VAL A 515 9.36 25.79 -13.86
N ASN A 516 10.69 25.76 -13.76
CA ASN A 516 11.37 25.33 -12.54
C ASN A 516 11.87 26.56 -11.77
N ILE A 517 11.64 26.65 -10.47
CA ILE A 517 12.17 27.71 -9.59
C ILE A 517 13.00 27.05 -8.51
N THR A 518 14.28 27.43 -8.37
CA THR A 518 15.21 26.83 -7.41
C THR A 518 16.03 27.89 -6.68
N GLY A 519 16.43 27.61 -5.43
CA GLY A 519 17.32 28.47 -4.65
C GLY A 519 16.74 28.93 -3.32
N SER A 520 17.24 30.05 -2.81
CA SER A 520 16.74 30.72 -1.59
C SER A 520 15.88 31.91 -1.99
N ALA A 521 14.68 32.06 -1.41
CA ALA A 521 13.75 33.15 -1.77
C ALA A 521 12.83 33.51 -0.62
N LEU A 522 12.26 34.71 -0.61
CA LEU A 522 11.07 35.01 0.21
C LEU A 522 9.88 34.17 -0.24
N ALA A 523 9.63 34.11 -1.55
CA ALA A 523 8.65 33.22 -2.14
C ALA A 523 9.06 32.70 -3.52
N GLY A 524 8.63 31.50 -3.89
CA GLY A 524 8.76 31.00 -5.26
C GLY A 524 7.85 31.77 -6.22
N LEU A 525 6.58 31.88 -5.84
CA LEU A 525 5.59 32.73 -6.51
C LEU A 525 4.96 33.68 -5.49
N HIS A 526 4.78 34.93 -5.87
CA HIS A 526 4.02 35.92 -5.09
C HIS A 526 2.96 36.59 -5.95
N ALA A 527 1.73 36.70 -5.43
CA ALA A 527 0.63 37.41 -6.08
C ALA A 527 -0.20 38.22 -5.08
N GLY A 528 -0.39 39.51 -5.33
CA GLY A 528 -1.28 40.37 -4.54
C GLY A 528 -0.93 41.84 -4.59
N GLY A 529 -1.55 42.64 -3.72
CA GLY A 529 -1.27 44.07 -3.59
C GLY A 529 -2.53 44.92 -3.41
N GLU A 530 -2.48 46.17 -3.86
CA GLU A 530 -3.60 47.12 -3.79
C GLU A 530 -4.64 46.89 -4.91
N ALA A 531 -4.27 46.14 -5.96
CA ALA A 531 -5.12 45.81 -7.10
C ALA A 531 -4.95 44.33 -7.52
N PRO A 532 -5.89 43.75 -8.31
CA PRO A 532 -5.84 42.34 -8.68
C PRO A 532 -4.55 41.91 -9.36
N ALA A 533 -3.98 40.79 -8.92
CA ALA A 533 -2.84 40.13 -9.54
C ALA A 533 -3.06 38.62 -9.64
N ALA A 534 -2.68 38.01 -10.77
CA ALA A 534 -2.97 36.60 -11.03
C ALA A 534 -1.77 35.82 -11.59
N ILE A 535 -1.56 34.59 -11.11
CA ILE A 535 -0.58 33.66 -11.68
C ILE A 535 -1.28 32.34 -12.01
N GLY A 536 -1.21 31.92 -13.27
CA GLY A 536 -1.67 30.61 -13.72
C GLY A 536 -0.51 29.74 -14.19
N GLY A 537 -0.44 28.47 -13.78
CA GLY A 537 0.68 27.61 -14.09
C GLY A 537 0.32 26.15 -14.37
N VAL A 538 0.99 25.55 -15.36
CA VAL A 538 0.97 24.09 -15.61
C VAL A 538 2.41 23.57 -15.61
N GLY A 539 2.70 22.57 -14.77
CA GLY A 539 4.06 22.03 -14.66
C GLY A 539 5.04 23.00 -13.98
N VAL A 540 4.63 23.65 -12.89
CA VAL A 540 5.49 24.56 -12.14
C VAL A 540 6.14 23.81 -10.98
N ASP A 541 7.47 23.69 -11.00
CA ASP A 541 8.26 22.97 -10.00
C ASP A 541 9.07 23.97 -9.16
N ILE A 542 8.70 24.15 -7.89
CA ILE A 542 9.34 25.06 -6.95
C ILE A 542 10.14 24.24 -5.94
N ASN A 543 11.46 24.41 -5.89
CA ASN A 543 12.33 23.73 -4.93
C ASN A 543 13.22 24.74 -4.20
N LEU A 544 12.79 25.15 -3.01
CA LEU A 544 13.48 26.17 -2.24
C LEU A 544 14.24 25.60 -1.05
N THR A 545 15.35 26.24 -0.72
CA THR A 545 16.12 25.99 0.51
C THR A 545 15.47 26.60 1.73
N SER A 546 14.69 27.68 1.59
CA SER A 546 13.93 28.36 2.65
C SER A 546 12.97 29.37 2.02
N GLY A 547 11.95 29.79 2.78
CA GLY A 547 10.91 30.74 2.34
C GLY A 547 9.61 30.05 1.94
N ASP A 548 8.67 30.82 1.40
CA ASP A 548 7.36 30.32 1.03
C ASP A 548 7.36 29.76 -0.41
N GLY A 549 6.69 28.63 -0.66
CA GLY A 549 6.59 28.10 -2.03
C GLY A 549 5.75 29.03 -2.90
N VAL A 550 4.53 29.30 -2.44
CA VAL A 550 3.60 30.29 -3.00
C VAL A 550 3.11 31.19 -1.88
N TRP A 551 3.17 32.50 -2.10
CA TRP A 551 2.61 33.50 -1.19
C TRP A 551 1.55 34.35 -1.91
N VAL A 552 0.32 34.33 -1.38
CA VAL A 552 -0.81 35.08 -1.90
C VAL A 552 -1.28 36.09 -0.86
N GLU A 553 -1.26 37.36 -1.22
CA GLU A 553 -1.76 38.48 -0.41
C GLU A 553 -3.16 38.92 -0.90
N PRO A 554 -3.85 39.85 -0.21
CA PRO A 554 -5.14 40.36 -0.67
C PRO A 554 -5.08 40.82 -2.13
N ASN A 555 -6.15 40.55 -2.87
CA ASN A 555 -6.30 40.75 -4.33
C ASN A 555 -5.45 39.80 -5.21
N GLY A 556 -4.75 38.83 -4.62
CA GLY A 556 -4.01 37.80 -5.35
C GLY A 556 -4.84 36.56 -5.69
N THR A 557 -4.59 36.00 -6.87
CA THR A 557 -5.07 34.66 -7.27
C THR A 557 -3.95 33.82 -7.88
N VAL A 558 -3.75 32.62 -7.38
CA VAL A 558 -2.82 31.64 -7.97
C VAL A 558 -3.56 30.36 -8.32
N ASP A 559 -3.37 29.85 -9.54
CA ASP A 559 -3.95 28.58 -10.01
C ASP A 559 -2.84 27.70 -10.60
N LEU A 560 -2.59 26.54 -9.99
CA LEU A 560 -1.54 25.61 -10.37
C LEU A 560 -2.09 24.23 -10.71
N VAL A 561 -1.64 23.68 -11.83
CA VAL A 561 -2.01 22.34 -12.32
C VAL A 561 -0.75 21.52 -12.56
N ASP A 562 -0.76 20.23 -12.18
CA ASP A 562 0.35 19.29 -12.43
C ASP A 562 1.70 19.85 -11.97
N SER A 563 1.73 20.42 -10.76
CA SER A 563 2.84 21.23 -10.23
C SER A 563 3.38 20.64 -8.93
N SER A 564 4.62 20.98 -8.57
CA SER A 564 5.25 20.52 -7.34
C SER A 564 5.93 21.65 -6.56
N ILE A 565 5.83 21.60 -5.24
CA ILE A 565 6.45 22.53 -4.31
C ILE A 565 7.19 21.71 -3.27
N ARG A 566 8.49 21.94 -3.13
CA ARG A 566 9.35 21.29 -2.16
C ARG A 566 10.17 22.33 -1.40
N LEU A 567 10.06 22.32 -0.08
CA LEU A 567 10.81 23.20 0.81
C LEU A 567 11.72 22.37 1.72
N ASN A 568 13.03 22.60 1.62
CA ASN A 568 14.01 21.86 2.44
C ASN A 568 14.34 22.58 3.77
N GLY A 569 14.07 23.88 3.88
CA GLY A 569 14.25 24.69 5.09
C GLY A 569 12.95 25.30 5.61
N ALA A 570 13.07 26.25 6.54
CA ALA A 570 11.92 26.88 7.19
C ALA A 570 11.10 27.72 6.20
N GLY A 571 9.77 27.66 6.33
CA GLY A 571 8.81 28.37 5.48
C GLY A 571 7.48 27.63 5.32
N SER A 572 6.61 28.17 4.47
CA SER A 572 5.29 27.60 4.19
C SER A 572 5.20 27.15 2.73
N GLY A 573 4.74 25.93 2.45
CA GLY A 573 4.53 25.48 1.07
C GLY A 573 3.58 26.42 0.33
N LEU A 574 2.43 26.68 0.94
CA LEU A 574 1.40 27.62 0.49
C LEU A 574 1.09 28.59 1.62
N ARG A 575 1.21 29.89 1.38
CA ARG A 575 0.86 30.96 2.31
C ARG A 575 -0.20 31.85 1.69
N VAL A 576 -1.38 31.93 2.30
CA VAL A 576 -2.50 32.74 1.81
C VAL A 576 -3.01 33.65 2.92
N THR A 577 -2.91 34.96 2.70
CA THR A 577 -3.24 35.99 3.69
C THR A 577 -4.35 36.89 3.19
N GLY A 578 -5.47 36.92 3.91
CA GLY A 578 -6.64 37.74 3.65
C GLY A 578 -6.61 39.09 4.37
N GLY A 579 -7.75 39.76 4.44
CA GLY A 579 -7.94 41.09 5.04
C GLY A 579 -9.04 41.88 4.33
N ASP A 580 -8.72 43.07 3.81
CA ASP A 580 -9.66 43.95 3.09
C ASP A 580 -9.96 43.50 1.63
N GLY A 581 -9.48 42.33 1.20
CA GLY A 581 -9.63 41.78 -0.16
C GLY A 581 -9.51 40.26 -0.21
N SER A 582 -9.82 39.64 -1.35
CA SER A 582 -9.76 38.18 -1.52
C SER A 582 -8.36 37.70 -1.88
N ALA A 583 -7.86 36.67 -1.18
CA ALA A 583 -6.61 35.98 -1.50
C ALA A 583 -6.94 34.50 -1.78
N GLN A 584 -6.71 34.03 -3.02
CA GLN A 584 -7.17 32.71 -3.46
C GLN A 584 -6.05 31.88 -4.05
N LEU A 585 -5.98 30.61 -3.67
CA LEU A 585 -5.10 29.63 -4.25
C LEU A 585 -5.86 28.38 -4.67
N PHE A 586 -5.71 27.99 -5.93
CA PHE A 586 -6.26 26.77 -6.50
C PHE A 586 -5.11 25.84 -6.91
N GLY A 587 -5.23 24.55 -6.55
CA GLY A 587 -4.27 23.52 -6.92
C GLY A 587 -4.97 22.28 -7.44
N THR A 588 -4.57 21.79 -8.61
CA THR A 588 -5.05 20.50 -9.14
C THR A 588 -3.86 19.59 -9.45
N ARG A 589 -3.80 18.41 -8.81
CA ARG A 589 -2.61 17.53 -8.84
C ARG A 589 -1.35 18.29 -8.42
N LEU A 590 -1.48 19.08 -7.36
CA LEU A 590 -0.39 19.83 -6.74
C LEU A 590 0.23 18.98 -5.62
N THR A 591 1.54 18.80 -5.65
CA THR A 591 2.28 18.18 -4.54
C THR A 591 2.98 19.26 -3.73
N VAL A 592 2.76 19.30 -2.41
CA VAL A 592 3.43 20.20 -1.48
C VAL A 592 4.18 19.36 -0.45
N GLU A 593 5.50 19.51 -0.38
CA GLU A 593 6.36 18.80 0.57
C GLU A 593 7.24 19.78 1.35
N THR A 594 7.23 19.70 2.68
CA THR A 594 8.15 20.46 3.54
C THR A 594 8.93 19.53 4.47
N GLN A 595 10.19 19.87 4.77
CA GLN A 595 11.10 18.99 5.52
C GLN A 595 11.71 19.57 6.80
N ALA A 596 11.56 20.87 7.04
CA ALA A 596 12.17 21.53 8.19
C ALA A 596 11.28 21.52 9.44
N ALA A 597 11.91 21.58 10.61
CA ALA A 597 11.20 21.82 11.86
C ALA A 597 10.40 23.14 11.80
N GLY A 598 9.17 23.13 12.32
CA GLY A 598 8.26 24.28 12.28
C GLY A 598 7.74 24.66 10.89
N SER A 599 8.06 23.89 9.85
CA SER A 599 7.56 24.19 8.50
C SER A 599 6.07 23.89 8.37
N VAL A 600 5.42 24.62 7.46
CA VAL A 600 3.97 24.52 7.26
C VAL A 600 3.67 24.12 5.82
N GLY A 601 2.78 23.16 5.60
CA GLY A 601 2.33 22.81 4.25
C GLY A 601 1.44 23.90 3.66
N ILE A 602 0.33 24.19 4.33
CA ILE A 602 -0.62 25.26 4.02
C ILE A 602 -0.77 26.18 5.22
N LEU A 603 -0.59 27.48 5.03
CA LEU A 603 -0.85 28.51 6.01
C LEU A 603 -1.90 29.48 5.45
N ALA A 604 -3.11 29.49 6.02
CA ALA A 604 -4.22 30.33 5.53
C ALA A 604 -4.89 31.10 6.66
N TRP A 605 -4.96 32.44 6.56
CA TRP A 605 -5.62 33.26 7.59
C TRP A 605 -6.09 34.62 7.07
N GLY A 606 -7.04 35.21 7.79
CA GLY A 606 -7.65 36.49 7.47
C GLY A 606 -8.90 36.35 6.60
N ASP A 607 -9.80 37.33 6.72
CA ASP A 607 -11.05 37.32 5.95
C ASP A 607 -10.77 37.29 4.45
N GLY A 608 -11.34 36.31 3.73
CA GLY A 608 -11.14 36.15 2.28
C GLY A 608 -9.90 35.33 1.86
N ALA A 609 -9.13 34.78 2.81
CA ALA A 609 -8.08 33.80 2.51
C ALA A 609 -8.67 32.41 2.24
N ALA A 610 -8.52 31.91 1.01
CA ALA A 610 -9.06 30.61 0.61
C ALA A 610 -8.02 29.77 -0.15
N VAL A 611 -7.86 28.52 0.26
CA VAL A 611 -7.05 27.51 -0.43
C VAL A 611 -7.96 26.35 -0.85
N ALA A 612 -7.99 26.02 -2.13
CA ALA A 612 -8.75 24.89 -2.66
C ALA A 612 -7.83 23.93 -3.42
N LEU A 613 -7.73 22.69 -2.93
CA LEU A 613 -6.89 21.65 -3.53
C LEU A 613 -7.74 20.47 -4.04
N ASN A 614 -7.45 20.04 -5.26
CA ASN A 614 -8.10 18.91 -5.94
C ASN A 614 -7.05 17.86 -6.36
N GLU A 615 -7.29 16.58 -6.10
CA GLU A 615 -6.41 15.46 -6.46
C GLU A 615 -4.94 15.68 -6.03
N SER A 616 -4.73 16.34 -4.90
CA SER A 616 -3.43 16.88 -4.48
C SER A 616 -2.82 16.13 -3.30
N ALA A 617 -1.58 16.47 -2.94
CA ALA A 617 -0.91 15.90 -1.78
C ALA A 617 -0.17 16.99 -0.99
N VAL A 618 -0.35 17.01 0.33
CA VAL A 618 0.38 17.87 1.26
C VAL A 618 1.06 17.00 2.30
N THR A 619 2.40 17.00 2.28
CA THR A 619 3.21 16.21 3.21
C THR A 619 4.17 17.12 3.95
N THR A 620 4.20 17.02 5.28
CA THR A 620 5.16 17.74 6.10
C THR A 620 5.94 16.80 7.00
N HIS A 621 7.24 17.08 7.09
CA HIS A 621 8.20 16.36 7.91
C HIS A 621 8.95 17.34 8.79
N GLY A 622 9.13 16.99 10.06
CA GLY A 622 9.92 17.76 11.01
C GLY A 622 9.22 17.93 12.35
N ALA A 623 9.99 18.19 13.41
CA ALA A 623 9.42 18.54 14.71
C ALA A 623 8.59 19.82 14.58
N GLU A 624 7.40 19.84 15.19
CA GLU A 624 6.44 20.97 15.12
C GLU A 624 6.05 21.37 13.68
N ALA A 625 6.24 20.48 12.70
CA ALA A 625 5.80 20.74 11.33
C ALA A 625 4.30 20.45 11.19
N HIS A 626 3.55 21.42 10.66
CA HIS A 626 2.10 21.31 10.53
C HIS A 626 1.69 21.22 9.06
N ALA A 627 0.89 20.22 8.69
CA ALA A 627 0.48 20.10 7.29
C ALA A 627 -0.45 21.24 6.86
N ILE A 628 -1.36 21.63 7.75
CA ILE A 628 -2.27 22.75 7.54
C ILE A 628 -2.30 23.58 8.83
N VAL A 629 -2.10 24.89 8.69
CA VAL A 629 -2.31 25.89 9.73
C VAL A 629 -3.38 26.85 9.23
N ILE A 630 -4.47 26.99 9.98
CA ILE A 630 -5.58 27.87 9.62
C ILE A 630 -5.80 28.87 10.75
N GLY A 631 -5.64 30.16 10.46
CA GLY A 631 -5.96 31.24 11.39
C GLY A 631 -7.41 31.71 11.24
N GLU A 632 -7.79 32.70 12.03
CA GLU A 632 -9.13 33.29 11.99
C GLU A 632 -9.53 33.75 10.58
N GLY A 633 -10.73 33.39 10.12
CA GLY A 633 -11.26 33.76 8.80
C GLY A 633 -10.74 32.93 7.62
N GLY A 634 -9.69 32.12 7.83
CA GLY A 634 -9.11 31.27 6.80
C GLY A 634 -10.01 30.09 6.41
N GLN A 635 -9.99 29.74 5.12
CA GLN A 635 -10.73 28.62 4.55
C GLN A 635 -9.81 27.69 3.76
N VAL A 636 -9.90 26.38 4.03
CA VAL A 636 -9.21 25.33 3.28
C VAL A 636 -10.22 24.27 2.83
N ASP A 637 -10.33 24.08 1.52
CA ASP A 637 -11.20 23.08 0.88
C ASP A 637 -10.35 22.02 0.16
N LEU A 638 -10.56 20.76 0.53
CA LEU A 638 -9.80 19.63 0.01
C LEU A 638 -10.73 18.67 -0.72
N SER A 639 -10.39 18.28 -1.95
CA SER A 639 -11.09 17.24 -2.71
C SER A 639 -10.10 16.24 -3.29
N GLY A 640 -10.33 14.93 -3.10
CA GLY A 640 -9.40 13.91 -3.60
C GLY A 640 -7.96 14.06 -3.06
N THR A 641 -7.77 14.73 -1.93
CA THR A 641 -6.46 15.22 -1.48
C THR A 641 -5.96 14.44 -0.27
N SER A 642 -4.66 14.14 -0.25
CA SER A 642 -4.00 13.46 0.87
C SER A 642 -3.18 14.45 1.70
N VAL A 643 -3.35 14.41 3.02
CA VAL A 643 -2.66 15.28 3.98
C VAL A 643 -1.96 14.41 5.02
N LEU A 644 -0.63 14.56 5.12
CA LEU A 644 0.20 13.79 6.03
C LEU A 644 1.16 14.71 6.79
N ALA A 645 1.08 14.69 8.12
CA ALA A 645 2.07 15.33 8.99
C ALA A 645 2.88 14.30 9.78
N SER A 646 4.19 14.51 9.88
CA SER A 646 5.09 13.62 10.62
C SER A 646 6.20 14.38 11.34
N GLY A 647 6.54 13.90 12.53
CA GLY A 647 7.49 14.56 13.43
C GLY A 647 6.93 14.71 14.85
N GLU A 648 7.82 14.98 15.80
CA GLU A 648 7.43 15.23 17.19
C GLU A 648 6.56 16.50 17.26
N ALA A 649 5.44 16.44 17.99
CA ALA A 649 4.47 17.55 18.12
C ALA A 649 3.89 18.11 16.80
N ALA A 650 4.08 17.39 15.68
CA ALA A 650 3.46 17.72 14.40
C ALA A 650 1.93 17.59 14.47
N ALA A 651 1.21 18.37 13.68
CA ALA A 651 -0.23 18.22 13.53
C ALA A 651 -0.63 18.25 12.06
N ALA A 652 -1.63 17.45 11.69
CA ALA A 652 -2.16 17.51 10.32
C ALA A 652 -2.94 18.82 10.11
N VAL A 653 -3.65 19.29 11.15
CA VAL A 653 -4.29 20.61 11.20
C VAL A 653 -3.98 21.30 12.51
N ALA A 654 -3.55 22.55 12.45
CA ALA A 654 -3.45 23.45 13.59
C ALA A 654 -4.32 24.69 13.31
N ALA A 655 -5.45 24.80 14.00
CA ALA A 655 -6.27 26.00 14.01
C ALA A 655 -5.79 26.92 15.14
N ILE A 656 -4.99 27.95 14.81
CA ILE A 656 -4.29 28.76 15.80
C ILE A 656 -4.51 30.25 15.57
N SER A 657 -4.52 31.02 16.67
CA SER A 657 -4.75 32.46 16.58
C SER A 657 -3.58 33.19 15.93
N ILE A 658 -3.88 34.01 14.92
CA ILE A 658 -2.93 34.88 14.23
C ILE A 658 -3.47 36.31 14.30
N GLU A 659 -2.87 37.13 15.18
CA GLU A 659 -3.40 38.45 15.55
C GLU A 659 -3.69 39.37 14.34
N GLY A 660 -4.87 40.02 14.35
CA GLY A 660 -5.15 41.22 13.57
C GLY A 660 -5.80 41.05 12.19
N ALA A 661 -6.26 39.85 11.80
CA ALA A 661 -6.63 39.57 10.40
C ALA A 661 -8.12 39.29 10.10
N SER A 662 -8.99 39.09 11.09
CA SER A 662 -10.41 38.74 10.87
C SER A 662 -11.32 39.30 11.96
N THR A 663 -12.59 39.56 11.58
CA THR A 663 -13.68 39.87 12.53
C THR A 663 -14.32 38.60 13.12
N SER A 664 -14.08 37.45 12.51
CA SER A 664 -14.49 36.12 12.95
C SER A 664 -13.40 35.49 13.83
N ARG A 665 -13.76 34.57 14.72
CA ARG A 665 -12.79 33.69 15.41
C ARG A 665 -12.72 32.30 14.79
N THR A 666 -13.48 32.04 13.74
CA THR A 666 -13.65 30.72 13.13
C THR A 666 -12.73 30.54 11.92
N ALA A 667 -12.03 29.42 11.90
CA ALA A 667 -11.35 28.81 10.77
C ALA A 667 -12.24 27.73 10.13
N TYR A 668 -12.16 27.56 8.82
CA TYR A 668 -12.98 26.61 8.06
C TYR A 668 -12.13 25.57 7.35
N LEU A 669 -12.43 24.29 7.59
CA LEU A 669 -11.84 23.16 6.89
C LEU A 669 -12.95 22.28 6.31
N SER A 670 -12.92 22.04 5.02
CA SER A 670 -13.79 21.08 4.34
C SER A 670 -12.95 20.03 3.61
N MET A 671 -13.36 18.77 3.69
CA MET A 671 -12.72 17.70 2.93
C MET A 671 -13.73 16.73 2.30
N SER A 672 -13.55 16.42 1.02
CA SER A 672 -14.31 15.41 0.28
C SER A 672 -13.35 14.39 -0.36
N ASP A 673 -13.66 13.09 -0.26
CA ASP A 673 -12.86 12.03 -0.88
C ASP A 673 -11.36 12.10 -0.53
N SER A 674 -11.06 12.60 0.68
CA SER A 674 -9.73 13.04 1.09
C SER A 674 -9.28 12.29 2.35
N SER A 675 -7.98 12.34 2.64
CA SER A 675 -7.40 11.73 3.83
C SER A 675 -6.55 12.71 4.62
N LEU A 676 -6.60 12.61 5.94
CA LEU A 676 -5.89 13.45 6.87
C LEU A 676 -5.29 12.61 8.00
N ALA A 677 -3.96 12.61 8.13
CA ALA A 677 -3.26 11.79 9.09
C ALA A 677 -2.07 12.51 9.73
N ALA A 678 -1.85 12.25 11.03
CA ALA A 678 -0.62 12.58 11.74
C ALA A 678 0.04 11.28 12.24
N VAL A 679 1.31 11.05 11.90
CA VAL A 679 2.01 9.77 12.20
C VAL A 679 2.41 9.67 13.68
N SER A 680 2.86 10.78 14.25
CA SER A 680 3.49 10.87 15.59
C SER A 680 2.95 12.03 16.43
N GLY A 681 1.83 12.62 16.00
CA GLY A 681 1.23 13.78 16.65
C GLY A 681 -0.29 13.79 16.56
N THR A 682 -0.90 14.95 16.80
CA THR A 682 -2.35 15.10 16.86
C THR A 682 -2.91 15.38 15.46
N ALA A 683 -4.01 14.75 15.07
CA ALA A 683 -4.63 15.04 13.77
C ALA A 683 -5.06 16.51 13.69
N VAL A 684 -5.71 17.00 14.75
CA VAL A 684 -6.21 18.39 14.83
C VAL A 684 -5.87 19.00 16.19
N VAL A 685 -5.27 20.18 16.17
CA VAL A 685 -5.08 21.02 17.36
C VAL A 685 -5.80 22.34 17.14
N ALA A 686 -6.69 22.75 18.05
CA ALA A 686 -7.31 24.07 18.04
C ALA A 686 -6.88 24.89 19.26
N ALA A 687 -6.31 26.08 19.05
CA ALA A 687 -5.82 26.95 20.12
C ALA A 687 -6.09 28.43 19.84
N GLY A 688 -6.91 29.09 20.66
CA GLY A 688 -7.34 30.48 20.46
C GLY A 688 -8.30 30.73 19.29
N THR A 689 -8.42 29.80 18.33
CA THR A 689 -9.26 29.86 17.13
C THR A 689 -10.26 28.71 17.10
N ASP A 690 -11.52 29.01 16.78
CA ASP A 690 -12.57 28.00 16.62
C ASP A 690 -12.43 27.30 15.27
N LEU A 691 -12.52 25.97 15.23
CA LEU A 691 -12.45 25.20 13.99
C LEU A 691 -13.83 24.64 13.62
N ARG A 692 -14.32 24.99 12.43
CA ARG A 692 -15.42 24.29 11.78
C ARG A 692 -14.88 23.33 10.74
N PHE A 693 -15.05 22.03 10.98
CA PHE A 693 -14.50 20.95 10.17
C PHE A 693 -15.63 20.06 9.61
N ILE A 694 -15.74 20.01 8.28
CA ILE A 694 -16.66 19.11 7.57
C ILE A 694 -15.85 18.06 6.80
N ALA A 695 -16.15 16.79 7.02
CA ALA A 695 -15.53 15.67 6.34
C ALA A 695 -16.60 14.79 5.69
N SER A 696 -16.52 14.60 4.37
CA SER A 696 -17.48 13.82 3.58
C SER A 696 -16.77 12.75 2.76
N ASN A 697 -17.15 11.48 2.91
CA ASN A 697 -16.42 10.34 2.34
C ASN A 697 -14.90 10.43 2.56
N ALA A 698 -14.49 10.85 3.75
CA ALA A 698 -13.11 11.17 4.07
C ALA A 698 -12.56 10.33 5.23
N GLN A 699 -11.24 10.26 5.33
CA GLN A 699 -10.55 9.54 6.40
C GLN A 699 -9.75 10.50 7.29
N VAL A 700 -9.98 10.44 8.60
CA VAL A 700 -9.22 11.17 9.61
C VAL A 700 -8.52 10.17 10.53
N ILE A 701 -7.21 10.31 10.71
CA ILE A 701 -6.40 9.44 11.56
C ILE A 701 -5.65 10.27 12.59
N GLY A 702 -5.94 10.02 13.86
CA GLY A 702 -5.30 10.67 15.00
C GLY A 702 -6.29 11.39 15.93
N ALA A 703 -5.78 11.89 17.05
CA ALA A 703 -6.58 12.58 18.05
C ALA A 703 -6.97 14.00 17.60
N MET A 704 -8.02 14.56 18.19
CA MET A 704 -8.34 15.99 18.08
C MET A 704 -8.29 16.64 19.46
N THR A 705 -7.60 17.74 19.62
CA THR A 705 -7.42 18.40 20.92
C THR A 705 -7.67 19.89 20.80
N ARG A 706 -8.14 20.52 21.88
CA ARG A 706 -8.33 21.96 21.94
C ARG A 706 -7.93 22.57 23.26
N SER A 707 -7.61 23.87 23.25
CA SER A 707 -7.48 24.68 24.46
C SER A 707 -8.85 25.11 25.00
N ASN A 708 -8.87 25.78 26.15
CA ASN A 708 -10.11 26.27 26.78
C ASN A 708 -10.72 27.50 26.09
N ASP A 709 -9.97 28.18 25.23
CA ASP A 709 -10.36 29.39 24.52
C ASP A 709 -10.63 29.16 23.03
N ALA A 710 -10.71 27.90 22.60
CA ALA A 710 -11.07 27.45 21.26
C ALA A 710 -12.16 26.37 21.33
N SER A 711 -12.87 26.15 20.23
CA SER A 711 -13.82 25.06 20.05
C SER A 711 -13.60 24.30 18.74
N ILE A 712 -14.04 23.04 18.68
CA ILE A 712 -14.05 22.23 17.46
C ILE A 712 -15.48 21.78 17.17
N SER A 713 -15.99 22.13 15.98
CA SER A 713 -17.25 21.63 15.44
C SER A 713 -16.95 20.70 14.27
N LEU A 714 -17.17 19.39 14.45
CA LEU A 714 -16.91 18.34 13.48
C LEU A 714 -18.20 17.73 12.93
N ALA A 715 -18.34 17.67 11.61
CA ALA A 715 -19.36 16.88 10.93
C ALA A 715 -18.71 15.80 10.05
N LEU A 716 -18.92 14.53 10.42
CA LEU A 716 -18.56 13.37 9.61
C LEU A 716 -19.77 12.92 8.80
N GLN A 717 -19.64 12.85 7.48
CA GLN A 717 -20.74 12.58 6.54
C GLN A 717 -20.36 11.54 5.49
N ASN A 718 -21.38 10.93 4.86
CA ASN A 718 -21.23 10.14 3.63
C ASN A 718 -20.18 9.01 3.70
N GLY A 719 -20.17 8.21 4.76
CA GLY A 719 -19.23 7.08 4.90
C GLY A 719 -17.84 7.47 5.40
N SER A 720 -17.68 8.68 5.97
CA SER A 720 -16.41 9.11 6.54
C SER A 720 -15.97 8.21 7.69
N THR A 721 -14.66 8.15 7.92
CA THR A 721 -14.05 7.39 9.01
C THR A 721 -13.13 8.27 9.85
N TRP A 722 -13.27 8.20 11.16
CA TRP A 722 -12.33 8.78 12.11
C TRP A 722 -11.71 7.69 12.98
N LEU A 723 -10.43 7.41 12.78
CA LEU A 723 -9.65 6.46 13.57
C LEU A 723 -8.92 7.20 14.69
N LEU A 724 -9.38 7.03 15.93
CA LEU A 724 -8.68 7.50 17.12
C LEU A 724 -7.44 6.63 17.39
N PRO A 725 -6.32 7.22 17.86
CA PRO A 725 -5.06 6.52 18.07
C PRO A 725 -5.11 5.55 19.27
N ALA A 726 -4.20 4.57 19.32
CA ALA A 726 -4.09 3.64 20.44
C ALA A 726 -3.39 4.30 21.65
N ALA A 727 -3.78 3.91 22.86
CA ALA A 727 -3.17 4.42 24.08
C ALA A 727 -1.73 3.88 24.27
N GLY A 728 -0.81 4.80 24.54
CA GLY A 728 0.65 4.58 24.49
C GLY A 728 1.37 5.71 23.76
N ASN A 729 0.68 6.39 22.85
CA ASN A 729 1.13 7.60 22.13
C ASN A 729 0.14 8.78 22.22
N ALA A 730 -1.00 8.65 22.90
CA ALA A 730 -2.20 9.40 22.55
C ALA A 730 -2.77 10.32 23.63
N VAL A 731 -3.07 11.55 23.23
CA VAL A 731 -3.94 12.51 23.92
C VAL A 731 -5.40 12.09 23.69
N ASN A 732 -6.25 12.14 24.74
CA ASN A 732 -7.69 11.91 24.58
C ASN A 732 -8.29 12.97 23.66
N SER A 733 -9.27 12.57 22.83
CA SER A 733 -9.88 13.51 21.89
C SER A 733 -10.94 14.37 22.55
N GLN A 734 -11.02 15.63 22.16
CA GLN A 734 -11.99 16.61 22.63
C GLN A 734 -12.56 17.40 21.45
N VAL A 735 -13.87 17.36 21.28
CA VAL A 735 -14.61 18.05 20.20
C VAL A 735 -15.92 18.57 20.78
N ASP A 736 -16.25 19.84 20.61
CA ASP A 736 -17.46 20.42 21.26
C ASP A 736 -18.73 19.93 20.58
N GLN A 737 -18.83 20.09 19.26
CA GLN A 737 -20.01 19.74 18.49
C GLN A 737 -19.64 18.61 17.51
N LEU A 738 -20.26 17.44 17.65
CA LEU A 738 -19.94 16.27 16.83
C LEU A 738 -21.20 15.68 16.18
N THR A 739 -21.29 15.80 14.85
CA THR A 739 -22.27 15.06 14.05
C THR A 739 -21.61 13.84 13.42
N ASN A 740 -22.13 12.64 13.70
CA ASN A 740 -21.72 11.38 13.09
C ASN A 740 -22.85 10.88 12.16
N ASP A 741 -22.83 11.33 10.90
CA ASP A 741 -23.84 11.04 9.89
C ASP A 741 -23.36 9.98 8.90
N ASN A 742 -24.00 8.81 8.94
CA ASN A 742 -23.71 7.64 8.13
C ASN A 742 -22.19 7.38 8.02
N SER A 743 -21.49 7.53 9.13
CA SER A 743 -20.02 7.54 9.24
C SER A 743 -19.58 6.66 10.42
N THR A 744 -18.29 6.35 10.50
CA THR A 744 -17.73 5.49 11.56
C THR A 744 -16.64 6.22 12.34
N ILE A 745 -16.80 6.26 13.66
CA ILE A 745 -15.75 6.65 14.59
C ILE A 745 -15.21 5.37 15.22
N ALA A 746 -13.92 5.09 15.07
CA ALA A 746 -13.28 3.87 15.51
C ALA A 746 -12.14 4.17 16.47
N PHE A 747 -12.14 3.48 17.61
CA PHE A 747 -11.02 3.50 18.53
C PHE A 747 -10.01 2.43 18.13
N ALA A 748 -8.74 2.81 17.98
CA ALA A 748 -7.70 1.84 17.68
C ALA A 748 -7.60 0.78 18.79
N PRO A 749 -7.41 -0.51 18.44
CA PRO A 749 -7.32 -1.58 19.42
C PRO A 749 -6.23 -1.34 20.48
N PRO A 750 -6.53 -1.54 21.77
CA PRO A 750 -5.55 -1.38 22.84
C PRO A 750 -4.50 -2.50 22.80
N ALA A 751 -3.26 -2.21 23.24
CA ALA A 751 -2.20 -3.20 23.32
C ALA A 751 -2.39 -4.25 24.46
N GLY A 752 -3.46 -4.12 25.24
CA GLY A 752 -3.78 -4.99 26.38
C GLY A 752 -5.03 -4.50 27.14
N ALA A 753 -5.36 -5.15 28.25
CA ALA A 753 -6.60 -4.89 29.01
C ALA A 753 -6.41 -3.96 30.23
N SER A 754 -5.36 -3.12 30.26
CA SER A 754 -5.15 -2.14 31.34
C SER A 754 -5.99 -0.88 31.10
N PRO A 755 -6.60 -0.24 32.12
CA PRO A 755 -7.41 0.97 31.93
C PRO A 755 -6.68 2.10 31.19
N ALA A 756 -5.38 2.27 31.43
CA ALA A 756 -4.56 3.29 30.77
C ALA A 756 -4.34 3.03 29.27
N LEU A 757 -4.79 1.88 28.77
CA LEU A 757 -4.69 1.50 27.36
C LEU A 757 -5.97 1.78 26.55
N PHE A 758 -7.04 2.28 27.17
CA PHE A 758 -8.29 2.65 26.50
C PHE A 758 -8.41 4.17 26.41
N GLN A 759 -9.06 4.65 25.36
CA GLN A 759 -9.13 6.07 25.03
C GLN A 759 -10.51 6.66 25.31
N SER A 760 -10.57 7.97 25.55
CA SER A 760 -11.82 8.71 25.59
C SER A 760 -11.94 9.73 24.47
N LEU A 761 -13.16 9.87 23.97
CA LEU A 761 -13.63 10.98 23.16
C LEU A 761 -14.60 11.80 24.02
N THR A 762 -14.22 13.03 24.36
CA THR A 762 -15.09 13.96 25.09
C THR A 762 -15.75 14.91 24.11
N VAL A 763 -17.07 15.08 24.27
CA VAL A 763 -17.88 16.00 23.47
C VAL A 763 -18.88 16.75 24.31
N GLU A 764 -19.23 17.97 23.90
CA GLU A 764 -20.33 18.71 24.53
C GLU A 764 -21.65 18.20 23.95
N ASP A 765 -21.85 18.36 22.65
CA ASP A 765 -23.03 17.84 21.93
C ASP A 765 -22.63 16.78 20.89
N TYR A 766 -23.31 15.63 20.96
CA TYR A 766 -23.18 14.52 20.05
C TYR A 766 -24.50 14.27 19.31
N GLN A 767 -24.45 14.20 17.98
CA GLN A 767 -25.60 13.85 17.16
C GLN A 767 -25.27 12.64 16.27
N GLY A 768 -25.95 11.53 16.52
CA GLY A 768 -25.89 10.36 15.65
C GLY A 768 -26.95 10.43 14.55
N VAL A 769 -26.55 10.29 13.29
CA VAL A 769 -27.49 10.13 12.15
C VAL A 769 -27.12 8.84 11.44
N ASN A 770 -27.57 7.69 11.96
CA ASN A 770 -27.10 6.36 11.52
C ASN A 770 -25.57 6.19 11.61
N GLY A 771 -24.94 6.88 12.55
CA GLY A 771 -23.50 6.78 12.81
C GLY A 771 -23.12 5.46 13.49
N THR A 772 -21.85 5.06 13.35
CA THR A 772 -21.28 3.90 14.04
C THR A 772 -20.16 4.32 14.98
N LEU A 773 -20.13 3.76 16.19
CA LEU A 773 -18.99 3.79 17.11
C LEU A 773 -18.40 2.38 17.21
N LEU A 774 -17.15 2.21 16.80
CA LEU A 774 -16.39 0.97 16.98
C LEU A 774 -15.51 1.11 18.21
N MET A 775 -15.87 0.43 19.30
CA MET A 775 -15.27 0.58 20.62
C MET A 775 -14.64 -0.73 21.10
N ASN A 776 -13.58 -0.63 21.89
CA ASN A 776 -12.92 -1.77 22.52
C ASN A 776 -13.35 -1.86 23.98
N ALA A 777 -13.52 -3.08 24.50
CA ALA A 777 -13.81 -3.30 25.90
C ALA A 777 -13.31 -4.65 26.42
N ALA A 778 -12.87 -4.66 27.66
CA ALA A 778 -12.52 -5.85 28.41
C ALA A 778 -13.73 -6.38 29.20
N PHE A 779 -14.15 -7.60 28.88
CA PHE A 779 -15.44 -8.14 29.30
C PHE A 779 -15.42 -8.80 30.68
N ALA A 780 -14.78 -8.21 31.70
CA ALA A 780 -14.69 -8.83 33.02
C ALA A 780 -15.08 -7.87 34.16
N GLY A 781 -16.07 -8.25 34.99
CA GLY A 781 -16.48 -7.47 36.17
C GLY A 781 -17.09 -6.11 35.80
N THR A 782 -16.52 -5.01 36.29
CA THR A 782 -16.88 -3.66 35.82
C THR A 782 -16.17 -3.28 34.50
N GLY A 783 -15.21 -4.08 34.06
CA GLY A 783 -14.45 -3.92 32.82
C GLY A 783 -13.69 -2.60 32.68
N VAL A 784 -12.98 -2.48 31.56
CA VAL A 784 -12.40 -1.24 31.04
C VAL A 784 -12.76 -1.16 29.57
N ALA A 785 -13.03 0.04 29.07
CA ALA A 785 -13.46 0.24 27.70
C ALA A 785 -13.06 1.62 27.20
N ASP A 786 -13.05 1.76 25.88
CA ASP A 786 -13.08 3.08 25.26
C ASP A 786 -14.35 3.81 25.69
N ARG A 787 -14.32 5.14 25.68
CA ARG A 787 -15.43 5.94 26.21
C ARG A 787 -15.80 7.11 25.33
N LEU A 788 -17.10 7.27 25.08
CA LEU A 788 -17.67 8.55 24.68
C LEU A 788 -18.14 9.28 25.95
N VAL A 789 -17.66 10.48 26.18
CA VAL A 789 -18.00 11.31 27.35
C VAL A 789 -18.77 12.53 26.87
N ILE A 790 -20.00 12.69 27.36
CA ILE A 790 -20.84 13.86 27.12
C ILE A 790 -20.64 14.84 28.28
N ASP A 791 -20.03 15.97 28.01
CA ASP A 791 -19.63 16.97 29.00
C ASP A 791 -20.53 18.21 28.90
N GLY A 792 -21.51 18.32 29.81
CA GLY A 792 -22.42 19.48 29.91
C GLY A 792 -23.53 19.58 28.85
N GLY A 793 -23.36 18.99 27.66
CA GLY A 793 -24.34 19.02 26.57
C GLY A 793 -25.18 17.74 26.41
N THR A 794 -25.50 17.38 25.18
CA THR A 794 -26.49 16.32 24.87
C THR A 794 -26.00 15.30 23.84
N ALA A 795 -26.36 14.03 24.03
CA ALA A 795 -26.27 13.01 22.98
C ALA A 795 -27.66 12.68 22.42
N THR A 796 -27.88 12.95 21.14
CA THR A 796 -29.17 12.78 20.46
C THR A 796 -29.05 11.95 19.18
N GLY A 797 -30.19 11.58 18.59
CA GLY A 797 -30.24 10.85 17.33
C GLY A 797 -30.07 9.34 17.50
N GLN A 798 -29.50 8.65 16.51
CA GLN A 798 -29.27 7.19 16.55
C GLN A 798 -27.85 6.83 16.14
N THR A 799 -27.20 6.03 17.00
CA THR A 799 -25.84 5.51 16.79
C THR A 799 -25.78 4.01 17.08
N SER A 800 -25.16 3.25 16.18
CA SER A 800 -24.84 1.84 16.39
C SER A 800 -23.47 1.70 17.06
N ILE A 801 -23.42 1.03 18.21
CA ILE A 801 -22.18 0.70 18.91
C ILE A 801 -21.77 -0.73 18.56
N ILE A 802 -20.58 -0.88 18.00
CA ILE A 802 -19.95 -2.17 17.72
C ILE A 802 -18.82 -2.34 18.72
N VAL A 803 -18.92 -3.37 19.57
CA VAL A 803 -17.92 -3.61 20.61
C VAL A 803 -17.00 -4.76 20.22
N GLN A 804 -15.70 -4.55 20.36
CA GLN A 804 -14.64 -5.55 20.24
C GLN A 804 -14.18 -5.97 21.64
N SER A 805 -14.19 -7.28 21.89
CA SER A 805 -13.75 -7.85 23.17
C SER A 805 -12.22 -7.92 23.22
N HIS A 806 -11.63 -7.51 24.34
CA HIS A 806 -10.20 -7.60 24.62
C HIS A 806 -9.93 -8.22 25.98
N GLY A 807 -8.98 -9.15 26.07
CA GLY A 807 -8.67 -9.85 27.32
C GLY A 807 -9.73 -10.89 27.68
N THR A 808 -9.83 -11.21 28.98
CA THR A 808 -10.66 -12.31 29.46
C THR A 808 -12.14 -11.92 29.63
N VAL A 809 -13.05 -12.88 29.50
CA VAL A 809 -14.51 -12.63 29.63
C VAL A 809 -15.05 -13.21 30.94
N ALA A 810 -15.74 -12.42 31.75
CA ALA A 810 -16.40 -12.83 33.00
C ALA A 810 -17.75 -12.09 33.15
N PRO A 811 -18.67 -12.57 34.02
CA PRO A 811 -19.90 -11.84 34.30
C PRO A 811 -19.66 -10.40 34.72
N THR A 812 -20.52 -9.50 34.24
CA THR A 812 -20.50 -8.11 34.69
C THR A 812 -21.01 -7.98 36.11
N SER A 813 -20.46 -7.04 36.87
CA SER A 813 -20.88 -6.69 38.23
C SER A 813 -21.21 -5.20 38.36
N GLY A 814 -22.07 -4.82 39.31
CA GLY A 814 -22.42 -3.41 39.54
C GLY A 814 -23.15 -2.81 38.34
N ASP A 815 -22.67 -1.67 37.85
CA ASP A 815 -23.23 -0.98 36.67
C ASP A 815 -22.88 -1.65 35.35
N GLY A 816 -21.89 -2.55 35.33
CA GLY A 816 -21.35 -3.15 34.11
C GLY A 816 -20.22 -2.33 33.50
N ILE A 817 -19.98 -2.53 32.21
CA ILE A 817 -18.84 -1.94 31.48
C ILE A 817 -19.29 -0.66 30.81
N GLY A 818 -18.85 0.49 31.32
CA GLY A 818 -19.29 1.80 30.85
C GLY A 818 -18.70 2.16 29.48
N LEU A 819 -19.56 2.38 28.49
CA LEU A 819 -19.18 2.82 27.14
C LEU A 819 -19.46 4.31 26.93
N ILE A 820 -20.57 4.79 27.48
CA ILE A 820 -20.97 6.20 27.39
C ILE A 820 -21.07 6.77 28.80
N GLN A 821 -20.51 7.95 29.01
CA GLN A 821 -20.58 8.70 30.26
C GLN A 821 -21.22 10.05 30.06
N THR A 822 -21.96 10.53 31.04
CA THR A 822 -22.26 11.95 31.16
C THR A 822 -21.56 12.57 32.37
N ILE A 823 -21.05 13.78 32.20
CA ILE A 823 -20.45 14.59 33.26
C ILE A 823 -20.96 16.03 33.17
N ASN A 824 -20.78 16.80 34.25
CA ASN A 824 -21.14 18.23 34.33
C ASN A 824 -22.57 18.60 33.87
N GLY A 825 -23.51 17.67 34.04
CA GLY A 825 -24.93 17.88 33.66
C GLY A 825 -25.30 17.36 32.28
N GLY A 826 -24.40 16.68 31.58
CA GLY A 826 -24.67 16.08 30.27
C GLY A 826 -25.81 15.07 30.29
N GLN A 827 -26.50 14.93 29.15
CA GLN A 827 -27.70 14.09 29.00
C GLN A 827 -27.61 13.21 27.74
N THR A 828 -28.28 12.05 27.75
CA THR A 828 -28.38 11.19 26.56
C THR A 828 -29.83 10.83 26.26
N ASP A 829 -30.26 10.90 25.00
CA ASP A 829 -31.58 10.41 24.62
C ASP A 829 -31.70 8.90 24.90
N PRO A 830 -32.88 8.38 25.31
CA PRO A 830 -33.06 6.96 25.61
C PRO A 830 -32.76 6.01 24.45
N ASP A 831 -32.86 6.48 23.20
CA ASP A 831 -32.62 5.69 21.99
C ASP A 831 -31.34 6.13 21.25
N ALA A 832 -30.48 6.96 21.89
CA ALA A 832 -29.26 7.50 21.29
C ALA A 832 -28.30 6.41 20.80
N PHE A 833 -28.24 5.29 21.52
CA PHE A 833 -27.29 4.22 21.30
C PHE A 833 -27.95 2.84 21.27
N THR A 834 -27.54 2.01 20.31
CA THR A 834 -27.96 0.60 20.21
C THR A 834 -26.75 -0.27 19.89
N LEU A 835 -26.81 -1.58 20.14
CA LEU A 835 -25.75 -2.48 19.67
C LEU A 835 -25.88 -2.73 18.16
N GLY A 836 -24.83 -2.43 17.40
CA GLY A 836 -24.77 -2.70 15.97
C GLY A 836 -24.55 -4.19 15.63
N ARG A 837 -24.11 -5.00 16.61
CA ARG A 837 -23.97 -6.46 16.49
C ARG A 837 -24.11 -7.16 17.85
N ARG A 838 -24.36 -8.47 17.81
CA ARG A 838 -24.34 -9.35 18.99
C ARG A 838 -23.00 -9.23 19.74
N VAL A 839 -23.06 -9.09 21.07
CA VAL A 839 -21.89 -9.05 21.95
C VAL A 839 -21.98 -10.21 22.93
N ALA A 840 -21.08 -11.17 22.81
CA ALA A 840 -21.05 -12.36 23.66
C ALA A 840 -19.61 -12.83 23.88
N GLY A 841 -19.40 -13.62 24.93
CA GLY A 841 -18.11 -14.24 25.20
C GLY A 841 -18.21 -15.29 26.30
N GLY A 842 -17.50 -16.40 26.15
CA GLY A 842 -17.63 -17.56 27.03
C GLY A 842 -19.09 -18.04 27.11
N ALA A 843 -19.64 -18.15 28.32
CA ALA A 843 -21.04 -18.53 28.57
C ALA A 843 -22.04 -17.36 28.53
N TYR A 844 -21.58 -16.12 28.30
CA TYR A 844 -22.37 -14.91 28.59
C TYR A 844 -22.75 -14.12 27.33
N GLU A 845 -23.95 -13.55 27.37
CA GLU A 845 -24.51 -12.63 26.38
C GLU A 845 -24.59 -11.23 26.99
N PHE A 846 -24.11 -10.20 26.28
CA PHE A 846 -24.05 -8.83 26.77
C PHE A 846 -25.08 -7.96 26.06
N GLY A 847 -25.94 -7.29 26.84
CA GLY A 847 -26.84 -6.25 26.36
C GLY A 847 -26.32 -4.86 26.70
N LEU A 848 -26.74 -3.85 25.94
CA LEU A 848 -26.44 -2.44 26.19
C LEU A 848 -27.63 -1.80 26.91
N TYR A 849 -27.36 -1.17 28.06
CA TYR A 849 -28.39 -0.62 28.94
C TYR A 849 -28.03 0.80 29.40
N ARG A 850 -29.02 1.70 29.33
CA ARG A 850 -28.94 3.05 29.87
C ARG A 850 -29.26 3.06 31.37
N GLY A 851 -28.52 3.86 32.12
CA GLY A 851 -28.72 4.13 33.54
C GLY A 851 -27.99 3.15 34.46
N GLY A 852 -27.28 3.68 35.45
CA GLY A 852 -26.57 2.97 36.50
C GLY A 852 -26.45 3.81 37.77
N ALA A 853 -25.80 3.29 38.80
CA ALA A 853 -25.50 4.00 40.04
C ALA A 853 -24.56 5.20 39.80
N SER A 854 -23.69 5.16 38.78
CA SER A 854 -22.83 6.30 38.42
C SER A 854 -23.56 7.43 37.70
N GLY A 855 -24.68 7.16 37.03
CA GLY A 855 -25.42 8.16 36.26
C GLY A 855 -26.66 7.58 35.57
N ALA A 856 -27.76 8.32 35.56
CA ALA A 856 -29.01 7.89 34.91
C ALA A 856 -28.90 7.88 33.37
N ASP A 857 -28.00 8.69 32.82
CA ASP A 857 -27.77 8.90 31.39
C ASP A 857 -26.53 8.16 30.85
N ASP A 858 -25.80 7.45 31.71
CA ASP A 858 -24.66 6.61 31.33
C ASP A 858 -25.14 5.31 30.64
N TRP A 859 -24.30 4.72 29.80
CA TRP A 859 -24.61 3.46 29.11
C TRP A 859 -23.56 2.38 29.35
N PHE A 860 -24.04 1.17 29.63
CA PHE A 860 -23.21 0.04 30.06
C PHE A 860 -23.52 -1.23 29.28
N LEU A 861 -22.48 -2.01 29.00
CA LEU A 861 -22.65 -3.43 28.71
C LEU A 861 -22.89 -4.21 29.99
N ARG A 862 -23.91 -5.05 30.00
CA ARG A 862 -24.22 -5.96 31.10
C ARG A 862 -24.48 -7.35 30.58
N SER A 863 -23.93 -8.34 31.29
CA SER A 863 -24.20 -9.76 31.07
C SER A 863 -25.25 -10.30 32.04
N THR A 864 -26.25 -9.49 32.39
CA THR A 864 -27.33 -9.84 33.31
C THR A 864 -28.70 -9.73 32.63
N GLN A 865 -29.66 -10.55 33.08
CA GLN A 865 -31.02 -10.55 32.54
C GLN A 865 -31.66 -9.17 32.61
N ALA A 866 -32.16 -8.69 31.46
CA ALA A 866 -32.76 -7.37 31.29
C ALA A 866 -31.91 -6.21 31.84
N GLY A 867 -30.59 -6.38 31.95
CA GLY A 867 -29.67 -5.36 32.45
C GLY A 867 -29.81 -5.08 33.95
N ALA A 868 -30.37 -6.03 34.71
CA ALA A 868 -30.53 -5.90 36.16
C ALA A 868 -29.18 -5.70 36.87
N THR A 869 -29.18 -4.84 37.89
CA THR A 869 -27.99 -4.54 38.71
C THR A 869 -28.17 -5.08 40.13
N GLY A 870 -27.07 -5.44 40.79
CA GLY A 870 -27.05 -5.85 42.20
C GLY A 870 -26.96 -7.37 42.46
N PRO A 871 -26.96 -7.79 43.75
CA PRO A 871 -26.58 -9.15 44.16
C PRO A 871 -27.53 -10.27 43.72
N GLY A 872 -28.77 -9.93 43.34
CA GLY A 872 -29.78 -10.88 42.85
C GLY A 872 -29.92 -10.90 41.32
N ALA A 873 -29.08 -10.15 40.59
CA ALA A 873 -29.12 -10.12 39.14
C ALA A 873 -28.69 -11.48 38.57
N LEU A 874 -29.55 -12.07 37.74
CA LEU A 874 -29.27 -13.34 37.10
C LEU A 874 -28.36 -13.14 35.88
N PRO A 875 -27.44 -14.08 35.59
CA PRO A 875 -26.61 -14.00 34.40
C PRO A 875 -27.45 -14.05 33.13
N ASN A 876 -27.00 -13.39 32.07
CA ASN A 876 -27.58 -13.53 30.75
C ASN A 876 -26.78 -14.59 29.99
N LEU A 877 -27.28 -15.83 30.03
CA LEU A 877 -26.67 -16.94 29.34
C LEU A 877 -27.14 -16.96 27.88
N ARG A 878 -26.17 -17.14 27.00
CA ARG A 878 -26.36 -17.36 25.57
C ARG A 878 -27.11 -18.68 25.31
N PRO A 879 -27.93 -18.77 24.25
CA PRO A 879 -28.68 -19.98 23.93
C PRO A 879 -27.80 -21.18 23.64
N GLU A 880 -26.59 -20.97 23.10
CA GLU A 880 -25.60 -22.04 22.85
C GLU A 880 -25.28 -22.86 24.10
N VAL A 881 -25.27 -22.23 25.29
CA VAL A 881 -25.02 -22.93 26.57
C VAL A 881 -26.01 -24.07 26.77
N ALA A 882 -27.29 -23.86 26.50
CA ALA A 882 -28.29 -24.93 26.64
C ALA A 882 -28.14 -26.00 25.54
N VAL A 883 -27.90 -25.58 24.29
CA VAL A 883 -27.83 -26.49 23.13
C VAL A 883 -26.64 -27.44 23.23
N ASP A 884 -25.46 -26.89 23.52
CA ASP A 884 -24.21 -27.67 23.55
C ASP A 884 -24.17 -28.59 24.77
N THR A 885 -24.76 -28.16 25.89
CA THR A 885 -24.90 -28.97 27.12
C THR A 885 -25.86 -30.16 26.94
N ALA A 886 -26.75 -30.13 25.94
CA ALA A 886 -27.69 -31.22 25.67
C ALA A 886 -27.07 -32.41 24.92
N ILE A 887 -25.88 -32.27 24.34
CA ILE A 887 -25.24 -33.32 23.51
C ILE A 887 -25.00 -34.61 24.31
N PRO A 888 -24.35 -34.60 25.50
CA PRO A 888 -24.12 -35.83 26.26
C PRO A 888 -25.43 -36.50 26.69
N ALA A 889 -26.46 -35.71 27.00
CA ALA A 889 -27.75 -36.20 27.46
C ALA A 889 -28.50 -37.00 26.37
N ILE A 890 -28.57 -36.43 25.16
CA ILE A 890 -29.17 -37.07 24.00
C ILE A 890 -28.39 -38.35 23.62
N ALA A 891 -27.06 -38.30 23.70
CA ALA A 891 -26.19 -39.44 23.42
C ALA A 891 -26.36 -40.58 24.44
N SER A 892 -26.56 -40.25 25.72
CA SER A 892 -26.84 -41.22 26.77
C SER A 892 -28.16 -41.95 26.50
N GLN A 893 -29.23 -41.21 26.20
CA GLN A 893 -30.55 -41.78 25.90
C GLN A 893 -30.50 -42.71 24.67
N TYR A 894 -29.83 -42.29 23.60
CA TYR A 894 -29.60 -43.18 22.44
C TYR A 894 -28.88 -44.48 22.83
N SER A 895 -27.82 -44.38 23.64
CA SER A 895 -27.04 -45.55 24.04
C SER A 895 -27.87 -46.54 24.86
N MET A 896 -28.74 -46.03 25.73
CA MET A 896 -29.65 -46.82 26.55
C MET A 896 -30.75 -47.48 25.70
N ALA A 897 -31.33 -46.76 24.74
CA ALA A 897 -32.30 -47.30 23.80
C ALA A 897 -31.70 -48.42 22.93
N MET A 898 -30.44 -48.27 22.50
CA MET A 898 -29.68 -49.29 21.76
C MET A 898 -29.36 -50.53 22.61
N LEU A 899 -29.01 -50.34 23.89
CA LEU A 899 -28.70 -51.41 24.83
C LEU A 899 -29.93 -52.33 25.00
N GLY A 900 -31.05 -51.79 25.47
CA GLY A 900 -32.24 -52.55 25.87
C GLY A 900 -31.99 -53.57 26.99
N THR A 901 -32.99 -54.38 27.28
CA THR A 901 -32.99 -55.38 28.38
C THR A 901 -32.78 -56.81 27.88
N TYR A 902 -32.42 -57.72 28.80
CA TYR A 902 -32.31 -59.15 28.50
C TYR A 902 -33.62 -59.68 27.90
N ALA A 903 -34.78 -59.36 28.49
CA ALA A 903 -36.06 -59.85 28.01
C ALA A 903 -36.36 -59.45 26.55
N GLU A 904 -35.89 -58.28 26.11
CA GLU A 904 -36.06 -57.82 24.73
C GLU A 904 -35.09 -58.51 23.77
N ARG A 905 -33.84 -58.74 24.20
CA ARG A 905 -32.87 -59.54 23.42
C ARG A 905 -33.28 -61.02 23.36
N ALA A 906 -33.82 -61.57 24.44
CA ALA A 906 -34.29 -62.96 24.52
C ALA A 906 -35.64 -63.19 23.82
N ALA A 907 -36.50 -62.17 23.73
CA ALA A 907 -37.68 -62.20 22.87
C ALA A 907 -37.29 -62.33 21.39
N ALA A 908 -36.11 -61.80 21.03
CA ALA A 908 -35.45 -62.00 19.75
C ALA A 908 -34.69 -63.33 19.63
N ARG A 909 -34.93 -64.33 20.49
CA ARG A 909 -34.34 -65.67 20.35
C ARG A 909 -35.43 -66.69 20.06
N ALA A 910 -35.33 -67.39 18.93
CA ALA A 910 -36.16 -68.58 18.67
C ALA A 910 -35.77 -69.70 19.64
N ALA A 911 -36.73 -70.56 20.04
CA ALA A 911 -36.39 -71.76 20.78
C ALA A 911 -35.48 -72.63 19.90
N GLN A 912 -34.31 -73.03 20.39
CA GLN A 912 -33.38 -73.86 19.61
C GLN A 912 -33.93 -75.29 19.53
N PRO A 913 -34.23 -75.82 18.33
CA PRO A 913 -34.48 -77.25 18.13
C PRO A 913 -33.16 -78.02 18.32
N ASP A 914 -33.23 -79.28 18.73
CA ASP A 914 -32.04 -80.13 18.89
C ASP A 914 -31.16 -80.13 17.62
N GLY A 915 -29.89 -79.74 17.75
CA GLY A 915 -28.86 -79.86 16.71
C GLY A 915 -28.51 -78.62 15.87
N HIS A 916 -28.99 -77.42 16.23
CA HIS A 916 -28.70 -76.17 15.50
C HIS A 916 -27.50 -75.38 16.08
N ALA A 917 -26.73 -74.69 15.23
CA ALA A 917 -25.41 -74.15 15.57
C ALA A 917 -25.38 -72.65 15.96
N GLY A 918 -26.46 -71.89 15.70
CA GLY A 918 -26.58 -70.49 16.10
C GLY A 918 -27.92 -69.82 15.71
N SER A 919 -28.13 -68.58 16.14
CA SER A 919 -29.30 -67.79 15.74
C SER A 919 -28.97 -66.34 15.42
N GLY A 920 -29.53 -65.80 14.34
CA GLY A 920 -29.44 -64.39 13.97
C GLY A 920 -30.72 -63.64 14.31
N TRP A 921 -30.60 -62.38 14.74
CA TRP A 921 -31.74 -61.52 15.05
C TRP A 921 -31.53 -60.09 14.56
N ALA A 922 -32.62 -59.40 14.29
CA ALA A 922 -32.61 -57.98 13.95
C ALA A 922 -33.82 -57.27 14.52
N ARG A 923 -33.65 -56.00 14.92
CA ARG A 923 -34.73 -55.13 15.38
C ARG A 923 -34.60 -53.70 14.87
N LEU A 924 -35.75 -53.06 14.70
CA LEU A 924 -35.88 -51.61 14.59
C LEU A 924 -36.37 -51.07 15.92
N PHE A 925 -35.90 -49.90 16.31
CA PHE A 925 -36.37 -49.18 17.49
C PHE A 925 -36.53 -47.70 17.19
N GLY A 926 -37.42 -47.05 17.92
CA GLY A 926 -37.57 -45.60 17.94
C GLY A 926 -38.16 -45.14 19.26
N GLU A 927 -37.84 -43.91 19.64
CA GLU A 927 -38.27 -43.30 20.88
C GLU A 927 -38.48 -41.80 20.66
N THR A 928 -39.56 -41.27 21.23
CA THR A 928 -39.87 -39.83 21.20
C THR A 928 -40.28 -39.38 22.59
N GLY A 929 -39.85 -38.19 23.00
CA GLY A 929 -40.10 -37.72 24.35
C GLY A 929 -39.62 -36.31 24.62
N SER A 930 -39.71 -35.92 25.88
CA SER A 930 -39.17 -34.66 26.40
C SER A 930 -38.55 -34.85 27.78
N GLN A 931 -37.47 -34.11 28.02
CA GLN A 931 -36.78 -34.02 29.30
C GLN A 931 -36.82 -32.57 29.79
N GLY A 932 -37.13 -32.39 31.08
CA GLY A 932 -37.12 -31.09 31.75
C GLY A 932 -38.37 -30.23 31.48
N SER A 933 -38.30 -28.98 31.95
CA SER A 933 -39.32 -27.96 31.72
C SER A 933 -38.67 -26.58 31.66
N SER A 934 -39.09 -25.75 30.71
CA SER A 934 -38.64 -24.36 30.57
C SER A 934 -39.61 -23.35 31.23
N GLY A 935 -40.63 -23.82 31.94
CA GLY A 935 -41.61 -22.95 32.62
C GLY A 935 -41.13 -22.35 33.96
N GLY A 936 -41.79 -21.29 34.41
CA GLY A 936 -41.51 -20.61 35.69
C GLY A 936 -40.90 -19.22 35.53
N ASN A 937 -40.50 -18.60 36.64
CA ASN A 937 -39.75 -17.34 36.61
C ASN A 937 -38.25 -17.59 36.32
N PRO A 938 -37.48 -16.56 35.89
CA PRO A 938 -36.07 -16.72 35.52
C PRO A 938 -35.16 -17.36 36.57
N ALA A 939 -35.38 -17.12 37.87
CA ALA A 939 -34.57 -17.72 38.92
C ALA A 939 -34.86 -19.22 39.08
N THR A 940 -36.13 -19.60 39.02
CA THR A 940 -36.54 -21.02 39.02
C THR A 940 -36.03 -21.74 37.79
N GLN A 941 -36.09 -21.11 36.63
CA GLN A 941 -35.58 -21.66 35.37
C GLN A 941 -34.06 -21.92 35.43
N LEU A 942 -33.26 -20.94 35.88
CA LEU A 942 -31.81 -21.12 36.06
C LEU A 942 -31.48 -22.23 37.06
N ASN A 943 -32.12 -22.23 38.24
CA ASN A 943 -31.86 -23.26 39.25
C ASN A 943 -32.16 -24.66 38.72
N ARG A 944 -33.22 -24.82 37.93
CA ARG A 944 -33.57 -26.10 37.30
C ARG A 944 -32.53 -26.50 36.26
N PHE A 945 -32.04 -25.58 35.45
CA PHE A 945 -30.98 -25.84 34.48
C PHE A 945 -29.68 -26.28 35.19
N LEU A 946 -29.31 -25.60 36.27
CA LEU A 946 -28.13 -25.93 37.07
C LEU A 946 -28.23 -27.27 37.80
N SER A 947 -29.44 -27.69 38.20
CA SER A 947 -29.63 -28.92 38.98
C SER A 947 -29.96 -30.15 38.14
N ASN A 948 -30.64 -29.96 37.00
CA ASN A 948 -31.23 -31.04 36.20
C ASN A 948 -30.76 -31.03 34.75
N GLY A 949 -29.94 -30.05 34.35
CA GLY A 949 -29.47 -29.86 32.98
C GLY A 949 -30.50 -29.27 32.01
N PRO A 950 -30.23 -29.36 30.68
CA PRO A 950 -31.03 -28.73 29.64
C PRO A 950 -32.42 -29.34 29.49
N SER A 951 -33.38 -28.50 29.12
CA SER A 951 -34.73 -28.90 28.71
C SER A 951 -34.76 -29.13 27.20
N TYR A 952 -35.22 -30.31 26.76
CA TYR A 952 -35.26 -30.66 25.34
C TYR A 952 -36.35 -31.68 25.01
N SER A 953 -36.82 -31.65 23.78
CA SER A 953 -37.52 -32.78 23.17
C SER A 953 -36.53 -33.64 22.39
N ILE A 954 -36.77 -34.96 22.32
CA ILE A 954 -35.92 -35.91 21.62
C ILE A 954 -36.75 -36.80 20.70
N ASP A 955 -36.19 -37.09 19.53
CA ASP A 955 -36.64 -38.14 18.62
C ASP A 955 -35.42 -38.96 18.20
N LEU A 956 -35.45 -40.26 18.46
CA LEU A 956 -34.39 -41.18 18.05
C LEU A 956 -34.96 -42.39 17.33
N ALA A 957 -34.17 -42.94 16.41
CA ALA A 957 -34.50 -44.15 15.69
C ALA A 957 -33.24 -44.90 15.28
N GLY A 958 -33.32 -46.22 15.22
CA GLY A 958 -32.20 -47.04 14.79
C GLY A 958 -32.57 -48.46 14.44
N PHE A 959 -31.58 -49.18 13.94
CA PHE A 959 -31.63 -50.62 13.76
C PHE A 959 -30.50 -51.28 14.54
N GLN A 960 -30.71 -52.53 14.90
CA GLN A 960 -29.72 -53.39 15.52
C GLN A 960 -29.84 -54.79 14.95
N ALA A 961 -28.70 -55.42 14.64
CA ALA A 961 -28.64 -56.78 14.16
C ALA A 961 -27.57 -57.54 14.93
N GLY A 962 -27.89 -58.75 15.36
CA GLY A 962 -27.02 -59.56 16.19
C GLY A 962 -27.02 -61.04 15.84
N TYR A 963 -26.03 -61.72 16.39
CA TYR A 963 -25.79 -63.14 16.21
C TYR A 963 -25.48 -63.78 17.56
N ASP A 964 -26.15 -64.89 17.83
CA ASP A 964 -26.04 -65.69 19.05
C ASP A 964 -25.35 -67.02 18.76
N VAL A 965 -24.39 -67.35 19.62
CA VAL A 965 -23.65 -68.62 19.64
C VAL A 965 -23.94 -69.32 20.98
N PRO A 966 -24.68 -70.44 20.98
CA PRO A 966 -24.80 -71.27 22.16
C PRO A 966 -23.44 -71.92 22.48
N VAL A 967 -23.04 -71.89 23.74
CA VAL A 967 -21.77 -72.50 24.20
C VAL A 967 -22.01 -73.63 25.22
N SER A 968 -23.28 -73.97 25.47
CA SER A 968 -23.74 -75.13 26.25
C SER A 968 -24.27 -76.22 25.33
N GLU A 969 -24.15 -77.48 25.73
CA GLU A 969 -24.69 -78.62 24.96
C GLU A 969 -26.23 -78.66 25.04
N PRO A 970 -26.94 -79.09 23.97
CA PRO A 970 -28.40 -79.26 24.01
C PRO A 970 -28.83 -80.18 25.16
N GLY A 971 -29.75 -79.72 26.01
CA GLY A 971 -30.29 -80.48 27.15
C GLY A 971 -29.59 -80.27 28.49
N GLU A 972 -28.56 -79.42 28.58
CA GLU A 972 -27.96 -79.04 29.87
C GLU A 972 -28.90 -78.17 30.73
N THR A 973 -28.88 -78.39 32.04
CA THR A 973 -29.63 -77.59 33.05
C THR A 973 -29.20 -76.12 33.11
N VAL A 974 -28.12 -75.78 32.41
CA VAL A 974 -27.52 -74.45 32.28
C VAL A 974 -27.33 -74.16 30.80
N GLN A 975 -27.81 -73.01 30.34
CA GLN A 975 -27.64 -72.52 28.98
C GLN A 975 -26.77 -71.26 28.98
N ASN A 976 -25.67 -71.30 28.24
CA ASN A 976 -24.82 -70.14 28.01
C ASN A 976 -24.92 -69.72 26.54
N VAL A 977 -25.12 -68.41 26.30
CA VAL A 977 -25.12 -67.81 24.98
C VAL A 977 -24.11 -66.67 24.97
N ILE A 978 -23.21 -66.67 23.99
CA ILE A 978 -22.38 -65.52 23.66
C ILE A 978 -22.96 -64.92 22.39
N GLY A 979 -23.18 -63.61 22.37
CA GLY A 979 -23.62 -62.95 21.14
C GLY A 979 -22.96 -61.62 20.90
N PHE A 980 -23.03 -61.19 19.64
CA PHE A 980 -22.48 -59.93 19.15
C PHE A 980 -23.56 -59.19 18.36
N TYR A 981 -23.54 -57.87 18.41
CA TYR A 981 -24.44 -57.05 17.60
C TYR A 981 -23.77 -55.80 17.07
N VAL A 982 -24.26 -55.35 15.93
CA VAL A 982 -24.00 -54.02 15.38
C VAL A 982 -25.30 -53.25 15.33
N GLY A 983 -25.23 -51.93 15.48
CA GLY A 983 -26.38 -51.06 15.34
C GLY A 983 -25.99 -49.72 14.75
N ALA A 984 -26.94 -49.09 14.07
CA ALA A 984 -26.79 -47.71 13.64
C ALA A 984 -28.13 -46.98 13.73
N GLY A 985 -28.07 -45.68 13.98
CA GLY A 985 -29.26 -44.84 14.08
C GLY A 985 -28.92 -43.37 14.19
N GLU A 986 -29.95 -42.59 14.44
CA GLU A 986 -29.89 -41.14 14.56
C GLU A 986 -30.66 -40.70 15.80
N ALA A 987 -30.18 -39.65 16.46
CA ALA A 987 -30.91 -38.93 17.50
C ALA A 987 -30.98 -37.45 17.13
N ARG A 988 -32.15 -36.85 17.31
CA ARG A 988 -32.42 -35.43 17.09
C ARG A 988 -33.08 -34.85 18.34
N GLY A 989 -32.70 -33.64 18.72
CA GLY A 989 -33.32 -32.92 19.82
C GLY A 989 -33.58 -31.46 19.50
N SER A 990 -34.69 -30.92 20.00
CA SER A 990 -34.97 -29.49 20.03
C SER A 990 -34.81 -29.00 21.47
N VAL A 991 -33.96 -28.00 21.67
CA VAL A 991 -33.50 -27.56 23.00
C VAL A 991 -34.09 -26.20 23.32
N ASP A 992 -34.58 -26.05 24.55
CA ASP A 992 -35.07 -24.78 25.10
C ASP A 992 -33.93 -23.96 25.70
N ALA A 993 -34.04 -22.64 25.63
CA ALA A 993 -33.11 -21.73 26.30
C ALA A 993 -33.31 -21.76 27.82
N VAL A 994 -32.23 -21.46 28.55
CA VAL A 994 -32.23 -21.45 30.02
C VAL A 994 -33.37 -20.59 30.57
N TYR A 995 -33.64 -19.43 29.98
CA TYR A 995 -34.68 -18.49 30.42
C TYR A 995 -36.01 -18.60 29.64
N GLY A 996 -36.23 -19.73 28.95
CA GLY A 996 -37.43 -20.01 28.18
C GLY A 996 -37.35 -19.59 26.70
N GLY A 997 -38.19 -20.23 25.88
CA GLY A 997 -38.15 -20.10 24.42
C GLY A 997 -37.15 -21.05 23.75
N PRO A 998 -37.10 -21.13 22.41
CA PRO A 998 -36.23 -22.06 21.70
C PRO A 998 -34.76 -21.60 21.74
N ALA A 999 -33.83 -22.48 22.08
CA ALA A 999 -32.39 -22.23 22.00
C ALA A 999 -31.75 -22.77 20.72
N GLY A 1000 -32.18 -23.94 20.25
CA GLY A 1000 -31.57 -24.57 19.09
C GLY A 1000 -31.93 -26.04 18.89
N LYS A 1001 -31.12 -26.72 18.07
CA LYS A 1001 -31.30 -28.13 17.73
C LYS A 1001 -29.98 -28.88 17.81
N VAL A 1002 -30.08 -30.13 18.25
CA VAL A 1002 -29.00 -31.12 18.26
C VAL A 1002 -29.37 -32.27 17.32
N SER A 1003 -28.41 -32.79 16.57
CA SER A 1003 -28.58 -34.02 15.79
C SER A 1003 -27.28 -34.80 15.77
N MET A 1004 -27.33 -36.12 15.89
CA MET A 1004 -26.15 -36.98 15.84
C MET A 1004 -26.45 -38.31 15.17
N ASN A 1005 -25.47 -38.82 14.41
CA ASN A 1005 -25.46 -40.19 13.93
C ASN A 1005 -24.71 -41.06 14.93
N ALA A 1006 -25.20 -42.26 15.20
CA ALA A 1006 -24.60 -43.14 16.18
C ALA A 1006 -24.43 -44.57 15.64
N TYR A 1007 -23.26 -45.14 15.87
CA TYR A 1007 -22.88 -46.47 15.41
C TYR A 1007 -22.40 -47.29 16.61
N SER A 1008 -23.09 -48.40 16.88
CA SER A 1008 -22.83 -49.22 18.06
C SER A 1008 -22.31 -50.60 17.70
N LEU A 1009 -21.37 -51.10 18.49
CA LEU A 1009 -20.89 -52.47 18.50
C LEU A 1009 -21.02 -53.01 19.91
N GLY A 1010 -21.67 -54.16 20.07
CA GLY A 1010 -21.81 -54.78 21.38
C GLY A 1010 -21.55 -56.27 21.37
N ALA A 1011 -21.18 -56.78 22.54
CA ALA A 1011 -21.03 -58.18 22.84
C ALA A 1011 -21.74 -58.48 24.17
N TYR A 1012 -22.32 -59.66 24.29
CA TYR A 1012 -22.96 -60.08 25.53
C TYR A 1012 -22.76 -61.56 25.83
N TRP A 1013 -22.88 -61.87 27.11
CA TRP A 1013 -22.92 -63.23 27.63
C TRP A 1013 -24.14 -63.39 28.52
N THR A 1014 -25.01 -64.32 28.14
CA THR A 1014 -26.17 -64.72 28.93
C THR A 1014 -25.91 -66.09 29.55
N HIS A 1015 -26.10 -66.21 30.87
CA HIS A 1015 -26.15 -67.46 31.62
C HIS A 1015 -27.56 -67.68 32.17
N ALA A 1016 -28.27 -68.69 31.69
CA ALA A 1016 -29.62 -69.03 32.14
C ALA A 1016 -29.66 -70.45 32.71
N ARG A 1017 -30.46 -70.68 33.76
CA ARG A 1017 -30.69 -72.02 34.33
C ARG A 1017 -32.12 -72.48 34.10
N GLU A 1018 -32.31 -73.79 34.03
CA GLU A 1018 -33.62 -74.43 33.91
C GLU A 1018 -34.58 -74.05 35.06
N GLY A 1019 -34.04 -73.69 36.24
CA GLY A 1019 -34.79 -73.17 37.38
C GLY A 1019 -35.29 -71.72 37.27
N GLY A 1020 -35.06 -71.03 36.16
CA GLY A 1020 -35.58 -69.68 35.89
C GLY A 1020 -34.65 -68.52 36.26
N LEU A 1021 -33.50 -68.78 36.89
CA LEU A 1021 -32.45 -67.77 37.14
C LEU A 1021 -31.71 -67.42 35.83
N TYR A 1022 -31.49 -66.14 35.57
CA TYR A 1022 -30.55 -65.70 34.55
C TYR A 1022 -29.61 -64.58 35.05
N ILE A 1023 -28.46 -64.52 34.41
CA ILE A 1023 -27.50 -63.41 34.46
C ILE A 1023 -27.18 -63.04 33.01
N ASP A 1024 -27.27 -61.77 32.67
CA ASP A 1024 -26.95 -61.25 31.35
C ASP A 1024 -25.95 -60.10 31.49
N THR A 1025 -24.84 -60.20 30.77
CA THR A 1025 -23.76 -59.22 30.81
C THR A 1025 -23.57 -58.65 29.43
N VAL A 1026 -23.56 -57.32 29.28
CA VAL A 1026 -23.40 -56.64 27.99
C VAL A 1026 -22.26 -55.64 28.05
N LEU A 1027 -21.42 -55.60 27.02
CA LEU A 1027 -20.48 -54.53 26.76
C LEU A 1027 -20.82 -53.90 25.40
N GLN A 1028 -21.03 -52.59 25.36
CA GLN A 1028 -21.38 -51.83 24.17
C GLN A 1028 -20.46 -50.62 24.02
N GLY A 1029 -19.86 -50.47 22.85
CA GLY A 1029 -19.23 -49.22 22.42
C GLY A 1029 -20.10 -48.53 21.38
N THR A 1030 -20.27 -47.21 21.49
CA THR A 1030 -21.05 -46.38 20.55
C THR A 1030 -20.19 -45.21 20.09
N PHE A 1031 -20.00 -45.09 18.78
CA PHE A 1031 -19.36 -43.92 18.15
C PHE A 1031 -20.46 -42.94 17.74
N PHE A 1032 -20.41 -41.72 18.28
CA PHE A 1032 -21.26 -40.61 17.89
C PHE A 1032 -20.52 -39.77 16.86
N ALA A 1033 -20.99 -39.80 15.64
CA ALA A 1033 -20.41 -39.04 14.54
C ALA A 1033 -21.33 -37.88 14.18
N GLU A 1034 -20.73 -36.74 13.83
CA GLU A 1034 -21.47 -35.56 13.38
C GLU A 1034 -22.51 -35.11 14.43
N ALA A 1035 -22.14 -35.08 15.72
CA ALA A 1035 -22.99 -34.49 16.75
C ALA A 1035 -23.01 -32.97 16.54
N ASN A 1036 -24.01 -32.52 15.79
CA ASN A 1036 -24.17 -31.15 15.37
C ASN A 1036 -25.14 -30.43 16.31
N ALA A 1037 -24.68 -29.35 16.92
CA ALA A 1037 -25.49 -28.37 17.61
C ALA A 1037 -25.64 -27.11 16.74
N SER A 1038 -26.84 -26.54 16.73
CA SER A 1038 -27.13 -25.29 16.03
C SER A 1038 -28.07 -24.40 16.85
N SER A 1039 -27.66 -23.17 17.12
CA SER A 1039 -28.46 -22.22 17.88
C SER A 1039 -29.43 -21.44 16.99
N VAL A 1040 -30.48 -20.88 17.59
CA VAL A 1040 -31.41 -19.95 16.93
C VAL A 1040 -30.72 -18.66 16.48
N LEU A 1041 -29.54 -18.35 17.03
CA LEU A 1041 -28.70 -17.21 16.66
C LEU A 1041 -27.63 -17.58 15.60
N GLY A 1042 -27.72 -18.78 15.02
CA GLY A 1042 -26.91 -19.21 13.89
C GLY A 1042 -25.51 -19.73 14.22
N GLN A 1043 -25.14 -19.85 15.51
CA GLN A 1043 -23.90 -20.53 15.90
C GLN A 1043 -24.05 -22.04 15.70
N LYS A 1044 -22.95 -22.68 15.33
CA LYS A 1044 -22.90 -24.12 15.08
C LYS A 1044 -21.66 -24.72 15.70
N LEU A 1045 -21.83 -25.88 16.31
CA LEU A 1045 -20.77 -26.72 16.83
C LEU A 1045 -20.96 -28.12 16.25
N SER A 1046 -19.87 -28.77 15.85
CA SER A 1046 -19.87 -30.15 15.40
C SER A 1046 -18.79 -30.87 16.20
N THR A 1047 -19.16 -31.94 16.88
CA THR A 1047 -18.25 -32.75 17.68
C THR A 1047 -18.47 -34.24 17.39
N ASP A 1048 -17.42 -35.02 17.60
CA ASP A 1048 -17.48 -36.47 17.59
C ASP A 1048 -17.30 -36.98 19.03
N GLY A 1049 -17.89 -38.14 19.33
CA GLY A 1049 -17.85 -38.71 20.67
C GLY A 1049 -17.81 -40.22 20.70
N PHE A 1050 -17.48 -40.76 21.86
CA PHE A 1050 -17.48 -42.19 22.15
C PHE A 1050 -18.18 -42.47 23.47
N GLY A 1051 -19.07 -43.46 23.44
CA GLY A 1051 -19.75 -43.99 24.61
C GLY A 1051 -19.37 -45.44 24.86
N LEU A 1052 -19.14 -45.78 26.13
CA LEU A 1052 -18.94 -47.15 26.60
C LEU A 1052 -20.02 -47.49 27.63
N ILE A 1053 -20.74 -48.59 27.42
CA ILE A 1053 -21.68 -49.15 28.39
C ILE A 1053 -21.23 -50.56 28.78
N ALA A 1054 -21.22 -50.83 30.09
CA ALA A 1054 -21.16 -52.17 30.66
C ALA A 1054 -22.42 -52.42 31.50
N SER A 1055 -23.16 -53.48 31.21
CA SER A 1055 -24.41 -53.81 31.92
C SER A 1055 -24.36 -55.21 32.51
N LEU A 1056 -24.91 -55.36 33.72
CA LEU A 1056 -25.18 -56.62 34.40
C LEU A 1056 -26.66 -56.67 34.78
N GLU A 1057 -27.42 -57.55 34.15
CA GLU A 1057 -28.84 -57.80 34.42
C GLU A 1057 -29.03 -59.19 35.05
N THR A 1058 -29.94 -59.32 35.99
CA THR A 1058 -30.33 -60.61 36.55
C THR A 1058 -31.82 -60.65 36.85
N GLY A 1059 -32.40 -61.84 36.79
CA GLY A 1059 -33.77 -62.06 37.21
C GLY A 1059 -34.05 -63.53 37.48
N TYR A 1060 -35.19 -63.78 38.11
CA TYR A 1060 -35.61 -65.13 38.46
C TYR A 1060 -37.07 -65.34 38.09
N ARG A 1061 -37.35 -66.28 37.19
CA ARG A 1061 -38.71 -66.61 36.77
C ARG A 1061 -39.39 -67.54 37.77
N PHE A 1062 -40.56 -67.12 38.25
CA PHE A 1062 -41.49 -67.94 39.03
C PHE A 1062 -42.72 -68.29 38.18
N ASP A 1063 -42.91 -69.57 37.87
CA ASP A 1063 -44.12 -70.03 37.20
C ASP A 1063 -45.29 -70.10 38.19
N LEU A 1064 -46.41 -69.45 37.83
CA LEU A 1064 -47.61 -69.34 38.66
C LEU A 1064 -48.70 -70.36 38.26
N GLY A 1065 -48.45 -71.15 37.21
CA GLY A 1065 -49.41 -72.09 36.63
C GLY A 1065 -50.35 -71.44 35.61
N GLY A 1066 -51.05 -72.26 34.81
CA GLY A 1066 -52.03 -71.76 33.82
C GLY A 1066 -51.43 -70.88 32.70
N GLY A 1067 -50.14 -71.02 32.42
CA GLY A 1067 -49.43 -70.20 31.42
C GLY A 1067 -48.88 -68.87 31.96
N TRP A 1068 -49.14 -68.52 33.22
CA TRP A 1068 -48.66 -67.30 33.88
C TRP A 1068 -47.30 -67.48 34.56
N ALA A 1069 -46.48 -66.43 34.54
CA ALA A 1069 -45.25 -66.34 35.33
C ALA A 1069 -44.93 -64.90 35.71
N ILE A 1070 -44.25 -64.72 36.84
CA ILE A 1070 -43.68 -63.45 37.29
C ILE A 1070 -42.16 -63.57 37.40
N GLU A 1071 -41.45 -62.52 36.98
CA GLU A 1071 -40.00 -62.47 36.95
C GLU A 1071 -39.54 -61.14 37.56
N PRO A 1072 -39.14 -61.11 38.84
CA PRO A 1072 -38.39 -60.00 39.40
C PRO A 1072 -37.05 -59.85 38.67
N GLN A 1073 -36.67 -58.60 38.39
CA GLN A 1073 -35.50 -58.23 37.62
C GLN A 1073 -34.72 -57.11 38.31
N ALA A 1074 -33.40 -57.15 38.19
CA ALA A 1074 -32.51 -56.07 38.58
C ALA A 1074 -31.41 -55.89 37.52
N GLN A 1075 -30.98 -54.65 37.32
CA GLN A 1075 -29.92 -54.31 36.37
C GLN A 1075 -29.02 -53.23 36.94
N LEU A 1076 -27.72 -53.37 36.73
CA LEU A 1076 -26.73 -52.34 36.98
C LEU A 1076 -26.04 -52.01 35.65
N ILE A 1077 -25.83 -50.73 35.40
CA ILE A 1077 -25.20 -50.23 34.18
C ILE A 1077 -24.12 -49.24 34.59
N TYR A 1078 -22.92 -49.42 34.07
CA TYR A 1078 -21.88 -48.41 34.07
C TYR A 1078 -21.82 -47.80 32.68
N GLN A 1079 -21.93 -46.49 32.58
CA GLN A 1079 -21.82 -45.74 31.33
C GLN A 1079 -20.65 -44.76 31.44
N ARG A 1080 -19.87 -44.61 30.38
CA ARG A 1080 -18.90 -43.55 30.22
C ARG A 1080 -19.09 -42.87 28.87
N LEU A 1081 -19.16 -41.54 28.87
CA LEU A 1081 -19.27 -40.72 27.66
C LEU A 1081 -18.08 -39.78 27.58
N SER A 1082 -17.58 -39.57 26.36
CA SER A 1082 -16.54 -38.58 26.07
C SER A 1082 -16.78 -37.97 24.71
N PHE A 1083 -16.71 -36.64 24.62
CA PHE A 1083 -16.84 -35.88 23.38
C PHE A 1083 -15.59 -35.04 23.16
N GLU A 1084 -15.27 -34.75 21.91
CA GLU A 1084 -14.22 -33.79 21.58
C GLU A 1084 -14.72 -32.36 21.89
N GLY A 1085 -13.89 -31.56 22.56
CA GLY A 1085 -14.15 -30.13 22.72
C GLY A 1085 -14.13 -29.38 21.38
N GLY A 1086 -14.60 -28.14 21.38
CA GLY A 1086 -14.61 -27.29 20.19
C GLY A 1086 -14.62 -25.81 20.53
N THR A 1087 -14.78 -24.98 19.51
CA THR A 1087 -14.84 -23.52 19.66
C THR A 1087 -15.95 -22.97 18.79
N ASP A 1088 -16.70 -22.01 19.31
CA ASP A 1088 -17.59 -21.16 18.53
C ASP A 1088 -16.95 -19.77 18.29
N SER A 1089 -17.72 -18.80 17.78
CA SER A 1089 -17.19 -17.44 17.52
C SER A 1089 -16.84 -16.64 18.78
N PHE A 1090 -17.08 -17.20 19.98
CA PHE A 1090 -17.15 -16.44 21.23
C PHE A 1090 -16.50 -17.15 22.43
N GLY A 1091 -16.17 -18.43 22.32
CA GLY A 1091 -15.51 -19.18 23.38
C GLY A 1091 -15.12 -20.61 22.98
N SER A 1092 -14.41 -21.26 23.90
CA SER A 1092 -14.14 -22.70 23.85
C SER A 1092 -15.16 -23.48 24.66
N ILE A 1093 -15.56 -24.64 24.16
CA ILE A 1093 -16.47 -25.58 24.78
C ILE A 1093 -15.70 -26.88 25.02
N ASP A 1094 -15.64 -27.32 26.27
CA ASP A 1094 -15.01 -28.58 26.65
C ASP A 1094 -16.03 -29.53 27.27
N TYR A 1095 -15.89 -30.81 26.97
CA TYR A 1095 -16.79 -31.86 27.45
C TYR A 1095 -16.00 -32.78 28.38
N ASP A 1096 -16.26 -32.70 29.68
CA ASP A 1096 -15.59 -33.58 30.63
C ASP A 1096 -16.01 -35.04 30.40
N ALA A 1097 -15.05 -35.96 30.47
CA ALA A 1097 -15.38 -37.38 30.31
C ALA A 1097 -16.09 -37.88 31.57
N ALA A 1098 -17.41 -38.04 31.51
CA ALA A 1098 -18.20 -38.46 32.65
C ALA A 1098 -18.45 -39.95 32.67
N SER A 1099 -18.54 -40.49 33.89
CA SER A 1099 -18.98 -41.85 34.14
C SER A 1099 -20.17 -41.85 35.09
N ASP A 1100 -21.20 -42.60 34.74
CA ASP A 1100 -22.42 -42.74 35.54
C ASP A 1100 -22.72 -44.22 35.82
N ILE A 1101 -23.42 -44.47 36.92
CA ILE A 1101 -23.95 -45.77 37.30
C ILE A 1101 -25.48 -45.67 37.33
N LEU A 1102 -26.15 -46.52 36.56
CA LEU A 1102 -27.60 -46.60 36.52
C LEU A 1102 -28.06 -47.94 37.10
N GLY A 1103 -29.08 -47.89 37.96
CA GLY A 1103 -29.74 -49.06 38.53
C GLY A 1103 -31.18 -49.19 38.03
N ARG A 1104 -31.61 -50.42 37.75
CA ARG A 1104 -33.00 -50.80 37.53
C ARG A 1104 -33.42 -51.85 38.53
N VAL A 1105 -34.61 -51.69 39.10
CA VAL A 1105 -35.32 -52.78 39.81
C VAL A 1105 -36.74 -52.84 39.29
N GLY A 1106 -37.21 -54.03 38.94
CA GLY A 1106 -38.55 -54.18 38.36
C GLY A 1106 -39.09 -55.59 38.45
N ALA A 1107 -40.28 -55.79 37.89
CA ALA A 1107 -40.88 -57.09 37.71
C ALA A 1107 -41.60 -57.18 36.37
N ARG A 1108 -41.54 -58.37 35.77
CA ARG A 1108 -42.21 -58.70 34.51
C ARG A 1108 -43.21 -59.82 34.74
N ILE A 1109 -44.48 -59.59 34.39
CA ILE A 1109 -45.52 -60.62 34.40
C ILE A 1109 -45.80 -61.06 32.96
N SER A 1110 -45.82 -62.36 32.70
CA SER A 1110 -45.99 -62.92 31.35
C SER A 1110 -47.05 -64.01 31.31
N HIS A 1111 -47.75 -64.12 30.18
CA HIS A 1111 -48.67 -65.22 29.87
C HIS A 1111 -48.34 -65.79 28.49
N ALA A 1112 -48.23 -67.11 28.40
CA ALA A 1112 -48.14 -67.82 27.12
C ALA A 1112 -49.49 -68.44 26.72
N TRP A 1113 -49.96 -68.14 25.52
CA TRP A 1113 -51.14 -68.75 24.89
C TRP A 1113 -50.69 -69.72 23.78
N MET A 1114 -51.36 -70.85 23.69
CA MET A 1114 -51.28 -71.75 22.53
C MET A 1114 -52.46 -71.43 21.62
N LEU A 1115 -52.20 -70.92 20.43
CA LEU A 1115 -53.22 -70.64 19.43
C LEU A 1115 -53.70 -71.96 18.79
N GLU A 1116 -54.90 -71.96 18.20
CA GLU A 1116 -55.46 -73.14 17.50
C GLU A 1116 -54.57 -73.64 16.35
N SER A 1117 -53.72 -72.76 15.80
CA SER A 1117 -52.70 -73.07 14.79
C SER A 1117 -51.48 -73.85 15.32
N GLY A 1118 -51.39 -74.08 16.63
CA GLY A 1118 -50.19 -74.63 17.29
C GLY A 1118 -49.11 -73.57 17.58
N THR A 1119 -49.32 -72.33 17.17
CA THR A 1119 -48.40 -71.20 17.42
C THR A 1119 -48.45 -70.75 18.87
N ARG A 1120 -47.28 -70.57 19.50
CA ARG A 1120 -47.15 -69.97 20.83
C ARG A 1120 -47.08 -68.45 20.73
N LEU A 1121 -48.02 -67.77 21.39
CA LEU A 1121 -48.02 -66.31 21.59
C LEU A 1121 -47.70 -66.02 23.05
N THR A 1122 -46.72 -65.18 23.34
CA THR A 1122 -46.41 -64.75 24.71
C THR A 1122 -46.55 -63.25 24.82
N GLY A 1123 -47.41 -62.80 25.74
CA GLY A 1123 -47.56 -61.40 26.12
C GLY A 1123 -46.98 -61.18 27.51
N ALA A 1124 -46.41 -60.00 27.75
CA ALA A 1124 -45.92 -59.60 29.05
C ALA A 1124 -46.15 -58.12 29.33
N ALA A 1125 -46.28 -57.79 30.61
CA ALA A 1125 -46.26 -56.43 31.12
C ALA A 1125 -45.11 -56.29 32.11
N ARG A 1126 -44.46 -55.12 32.11
CA ARG A 1126 -43.28 -54.82 32.91
C ARG A 1126 -43.46 -53.49 33.62
N ALA A 1127 -43.06 -53.44 34.88
CA ALA A 1127 -42.89 -52.20 35.62
C ALA A 1127 -41.47 -52.17 36.18
N SER A 1128 -40.75 -51.08 35.97
CA SER A 1128 -39.38 -50.88 36.43
C SER A 1128 -39.20 -49.49 37.04
N LEU A 1129 -38.48 -49.43 38.14
CA LEU A 1129 -37.95 -48.19 38.71
C LEU A 1129 -36.48 -48.10 38.32
N TRP A 1130 -36.13 -46.99 37.68
CA TRP A 1130 -34.78 -46.66 37.28
C TRP A 1130 -34.24 -45.50 38.11
N HIS A 1131 -32.93 -45.52 38.38
CA HIS A 1131 -32.24 -44.45 39.06
C HIS A 1131 -30.80 -44.34 38.55
N ALA A 1132 -30.40 -43.14 38.15
CA ALA A 1132 -29.00 -42.80 37.87
C ALA A 1132 -28.37 -42.18 39.13
N PHE A 1133 -27.20 -42.71 39.52
CA PHE A 1133 -26.54 -42.40 40.79
C PHE A 1133 -25.46 -41.31 40.68
N GLY A 1134 -25.01 -40.97 39.47
CA GLY A 1134 -24.03 -39.93 39.21
C GLY A 1134 -24.66 -38.56 38.93
N ASP A 1135 -23.85 -37.53 39.14
CA ASP A 1135 -24.20 -36.12 38.96
C ASP A 1135 -24.02 -35.65 37.49
N GLY A 1136 -24.03 -36.57 36.51
CA GLY A 1136 -23.95 -36.26 35.08
C GLY A 1136 -22.58 -35.87 34.51
N THR A 1137 -22.60 -35.31 33.30
CA THR A 1137 -21.42 -34.74 32.60
C THR A 1137 -21.43 -33.23 32.71
N GLU A 1138 -20.30 -32.62 33.07
CA GLU A 1138 -20.13 -31.17 32.99
C GLU A 1138 -19.67 -30.75 31.59
N VAL A 1139 -20.30 -29.70 31.08
CA VAL A 1139 -19.89 -29.01 29.85
C VAL A 1139 -19.39 -27.63 30.23
N THR A 1140 -18.13 -27.36 29.90
CA THR A 1140 -17.40 -26.17 30.36
C THR A 1140 -17.25 -25.17 29.22
N PHE A 1141 -17.71 -23.94 29.45
CA PHE A 1141 -17.59 -22.83 28.51
C PHE A 1141 -16.57 -21.82 29.05
N ALA A 1142 -15.51 -21.59 28.29
CA ALA A 1142 -14.49 -20.59 28.61
C ALA A 1142 -14.39 -19.56 27.47
N ASP A 1143 -13.75 -18.43 27.75
CA ASP A 1143 -13.43 -17.48 26.69
C ASP A 1143 -12.43 -18.06 25.66
N LEU A 1144 -12.17 -17.34 24.57
CA LEU A 1144 -11.26 -17.81 23.52
C LEU A 1144 -9.81 -18.01 23.99
N SER A 1145 -9.44 -17.51 25.18
CA SER A 1145 -8.14 -17.75 25.82
C SER A 1145 -8.13 -18.97 26.75
N GLY A 1146 -9.29 -19.61 26.96
CA GLY A 1146 -9.48 -20.70 27.93
C GLY A 1146 -9.64 -20.23 29.38
N SER A 1147 -9.89 -18.93 29.61
CA SER A 1147 -10.07 -18.34 30.94
C SER A 1147 -11.55 -18.21 31.33
N ASN A 1148 -11.81 -18.03 32.63
CA ASN A 1148 -13.15 -17.81 33.21
C ASN A 1148 -14.19 -18.86 32.80
N ALA A 1149 -13.78 -20.12 32.90
CA ALA A 1149 -14.62 -21.28 32.67
C ALA A 1149 -15.89 -21.27 33.55
N ALA A 1150 -17.03 -21.52 32.92
CA ALA A 1150 -18.30 -21.80 33.58
C ALA A 1150 -18.80 -23.18 33.14
N SER A 1151 -19.04 -24.07 34.11
CA SER A 1151 -19.42 -25.46 33.89
C SER A 1151 -20.90 -25.69 34.20
N PHE A 1152 -21.56 -26.49 33.37
CA PHE A 1152 -22.99 -26.79 33.48
C PHE A 1152 -23.23 -28.29 33.34
N ASP A 1153 -24.08 -28.85 34.19
CA ASP A 1153 -24.47 -30.27 34.13
C ASP A 1153 -25.37 -30.55 32.90
N SER A 1154 -25.08 -31.64 32.21
CA SER A 1154 -25.84 -32.19 31.09
C SER A 1154 -27.13 -32.92 31.49
N GLY A 1155 -27.36 -33.18 32.79
CA GLY A 1155 -28.60 -33.75 33.29
C GLY A 1155 -28.79 -35.23 32.98
N LEU A 1156 -27.71 -36.03 33.06
CA LEU A 1156 -27.79 -37.50 32.87
C LEU A 1156 -28.48 -38.22 34.04
N GLY A 1157 -28.53 -37.57 35.20
CA GLY A 1157 -29.06 -38.13 36.44
C GLY A 1157 -30.58 -38.33 36.47
N GLY A 1158 -31.04 -38.90 37.58
CA GLY A 1158 -32.44 -38.86 37.99
C GLY A 1158 -33.17 -40.20 38.10
N THR A 1159 -34.45 -40.13 38.45
CA THR A 1159 -35.33 -41.26 38.79
C THR A 1159 -36.55 -41.29 37.88
N TRP A 1160 -36.80 -42.43 37.23
CA TRP A 1160 -37.99 -42.62 36.40
C TRP A 1160 -38.63 -43.98 36.57
N VAL A 1161 -39.94 -44.01 36.31
CA VAL A 1161 -40.73 -45.23 36.22
C VAL A 1161 -40.92 -45.59 34.77
N GLN A 1162 -40.63 -46.83 34.41
CA GLN A 1162 -40.85 -47.38 33.08
C GLN A 1162 -41.96 -48.44 33.12
N LEU A 1163 -42.95 -48.28 32.25
CA LEU A 1163 -44.02 -49.25 32.03
C LEU A 1163 -43.90 -49.83 30.63
N GLY A 1164 -43.75 -51.15 30.52
CA GLY A 1164 -43.53 -51.84 29.25
C GLY A 1164 -44.58 -52.89 28.94
N LEU A 1165 -44.90 -53.06 27.66
CA LEU A 1165 -45.66 -54.18 27.12
C LEU A 1165 -44.82 -54.90 26.09
N ASP A 1166 -44.66 -56.21 26.24
CA ASP A 1166 -43.90 -57.06 25.32
C ASP A 1166 -44.83 -58.13 24.70
N THR A 1167 -44.63 -58.44 23.43
CA THR A 1167 -45.28 -59.57 22.76
C THR A 1167 -44.29 -60.32 21.88
N SER A 1168 -44.46 -61.64 21.78
CA SER A 1168 -43.66 -62.47 20.87
C SER A 1168 -44.46 -63.66 20.37
N MET A 1169 -44.23 -64.02 19.11
CA MET A 1169 -44.97 -65.05 18.39
C MET A 1169 -44.01 -65.96 17.62
N THR A 1170 -44.11 -67.27 17.84
CA THR A 1170 -43.32 -68.28 17.12
C THR A 1170 -44.01 -68.64 15.80
N ILE A 1171 -43.45 -68.22 14.68
CA ILE A 1171 -44.05 -68.41 13.34
C ILE A 1171 -43.73 -69.80 12.78
N SER A 1172 -42.51 -70.29 13.02
CA SER A 1172 -42.05 -71.65 12.70
C SER A 1172 -41.07 -72.13 13.76
N GLU A 1173 -40.56 -73.37 13.65
CA GLU A 1173 -39.48 -73.88 14.51
C GLU A 1173 -38.20 -73.02 14.42
N THR A 1174 -38.03 -72.27 13.33
CA THR A 1174 -36.84 -71.47 13.07
C THR A 1174 -37.08 -69.96 13.13
N VAL A 1175 -38.31 -69.47 13.06
CA VAL A 1175 -38.62 -68.02 12.94
C VAL A 1175 -39.53 -67.54 14.08
N ARG A 1176 -39.13 -66.44 14.73
CA ARG A 1176 -39.92 -65.76 15.77
C ARG A 1176 -39.96 -64.26 15.55
N LEU A 1177 -41.13 -63.67 15.75
CA LEU A 1177 -41.37 -62.22 15.72
C LEU A 1177 -41.59 -61.70 17.14
N PHE A 1178 -41.19 -60.47 17.40
CA PHE A 1178 -41.48 -59.78 18.66
C PHE A 1178 -41.73 -58.30 18.45
N ALA A 1179 -42.48 -57.72 19.38
CA ALA A 1179 -42.69 -56.29 19.49
C ALA A 1179 -42.71 -55.90 20.98
N SER A 1180 -42.15 -54.75 21.31
CA SER A 1180 -42.27 -54.15 22.63
C SER A 1180 -42.58 -52.66 22.50
N GLY A 1181 -43.23 -52.11 23.52
CA GLY A 1181 -43.42 -50.68 23.69
C GLY A 1181 -43.25 -50.32 25.15
N ASP A 1182 -42.66 -49.15 25.41
CA ASP A 1182 -42.41 -48.63 26.74
C ASP A 1182 -42.88 -47.18 26.87
N TYR A 1183 -43.25 -46.83 28.09
CA TYR A 1183 -43.58 -45.47 28.50
C TYR A 1183 -42.81 -45.12 29.76
N ASP A 1184 -41.96 -44.10 29.64
CA ASP A 1184 -41.11 -43.60 30.71
C ASP A 1184 -41.70 -42.32 31.30
N LEU A 1185 -41.71 -42.26 32.63
CA LEU A 1185 -42.22 -41.14 33.44
C LEU A 1185 -41.16 -40.71 34.45
N ARG A 1186 -40.62 -39.50 34.29
CA ARG A 1186 -39.67 -38.93 35.25
C ARG A 1186 -40.41 -38.53 36.53
N VAL A 1187 -39.83 -38.88 37.69
CA VAL A 1187 -40.47 -38.68 39.00
C VAL A 1187 -39.88 -37.47 39.75
N ASP A 1188 -38.65 -37.12 39.42
CA ASP A 1188 -37.86 -36.06 40.04
C ASP A 1188 -37.85 -34.75 39.25
N SER A 1189 -37.98 -34.82 37.92
CA SER A 1189 -38.19 -33.64 37.07
C SER A 1189 -39.68 -33.43 36.82
N GLU A 1190 -40.20 -32.24 37.15
CA GLU A 1190 -41.54 -31.84 36.71
C GLU A 1190 -41.59 -31.86 35.17
N GLN A 1191 -42.26 -32.86 34.56
CA GLN A 1191 -42.70 -32.94 33.13
C GLN A 1191 -41.91 -33.81 32.13
N GLY A 1192 -40.94 -34.64 32.55
CA GLY A 1192 -40.24 -35.55 31.62
C GLY A 1192 -41.01 -36.83 31.28
N HIS A 1193 -41.13 -37.17 29.99
CA HIS A 1193 -41.73 -38.44 29.53
C HIS A 1193 -41.15 -38.90 28.19
N ALA A 1194 -41.16 -40.21 27.93
CA ALA A 1194 -40.78 -40.76 26.63
C ALA A 1194 -41.65 -41.98 26.28
N ILE A 1195 -41.88 -42.19 24.98
CA ILE A 1195 -42.56 -43.37 24.43
C ILE A 1195 -41.59 -44.07 23.48
N GLY A 1196 -41.19 -45.29 23.82
CA GLY A 1196 -40.34 -46.15 23.01
C GLY A 1196 -41.10 -47.31 22.37
N GLY A 1197 -40.63 -47.75 21.21
CA GLY A 1197 -41.18 -48.90 20.50
C GLY A 1197 -40.09 -49.70 19.78
N ARG A 1198 -40.21 -51.03 19.81
CA ARG A 1198 -39.28 -51.96 19.17
C ARG A 1198 -40.04 -53.05 18.42
N ILE A 1199 -39.56 -53.42 17.25
CA ILE A 1199 -40.06 -54.56 16.48
C ILE A 1199 -38.89 -55.35 15.92
N GLY A 1200 -38.94 -56.67 15.97
CA GLY A 1200 -37.86 -57.49 15.45
C GLY A 1200 -38.23 -58.91 15.10
N VAL A 1201 -37.24 -59.58 14.52
CA VAL A 1201 -37.31 -60.94 14.00
C VAL A 1201 -36.06 -61.71 14.42
N SER A 1202 -36.20 -63.01 14.60
CA SER A 1202 -35.10 -63.93 14.86
C SER A 1202 -35.24 -65.20 14.07
N VAL A 1203 -34.09 -65.74 13.65
CA VAL A 1203 -33.97 -66.92 12.80
C VAL A 1203 -32.89 -67.85 13.38
N SER A 1204 -33.21 -69.12 13.63
CA SER A 1204 -32.27 -70.18 14.05
C SER A 1204 -31.99 -71.18 12.91
N TRP A 1205 -30.77 -71.74 12.84
CA TRP A 1205 -30.36 -72.74 11.83
C TRP A 1205 -29.26 -73.71 12.29
#